data_AF-A0A661R012-F1
#
_entry.id   AF-A0A661R012-F1
#
_cell.length_a   1.000
_cell.length_b   1.000
_cell.length_c   1.000
_cell.angle_alpha   90.00
_cell.angle_beta   90.00
_cell.angle_gamma   90.00
#
_symmetry.space_group_name_H-M   'P 1'
#
loop_
_entity.id
_entity.type
_entity.pdbx_description
1 polymer ?
#
loop_
_entity_poly.entity_id
_entity_poly.type
_entity_poly.pdbx_seq_one_letter_code
_entity_poly.pdbx_strand_id
1 'polypeptide(L)'
;MDHNEYWDGIWRQFRPNQRGCIMEVIIGLIVLYVIYRIFKGFSGTGKSTKRNEVTLRVEVSGPGDYSSSYNRSRRPSGPPAKWYGPSMIVKVKDYDIPGGLVYVGSNLPDHYGYENDACLIDPNLKVSAAEPWEAGDQMGYWPKFHNIPAKSRGAYLKWLAGNRSEPEAYIGYVFLFFYGLERRLIVDGAKGKVSSQERSAIVNEVRRLLKIYGGNRSFSGYANNFLAMEWALYQSDDPAPSYIDFDDRYCTEPFQLVLAKHVAAGKPIPADMALQWYRLNPNVSLRTPARRCAKEFKYLFARRYQAKFGEGITVKPNKTRLKIDYRAASPSIRGDMKLKVPDLPNPFILTGPINKISEIIDECTQELDPYSRFLGRKGSDPKSLTALSLIPKELIAQSSGANTIRDRLARICQSGIGFLPLETLYKTIGQKPPVKLLKKELESLASFIESIDYGIAPDIRYHNMKPTIDGSVAIFPKGHGMDFRPSKEFRTVATILRLGAMVSQIDKDLAPEEEATLQSLISDNRDLTTIEKDSLTAFLHWCIRTPQNAAGLKSQLSEVSKTEKSAISHILITVAHADGEIKPEEIKQLEKLYTTLGLDKEQVTGDIHALAANGGPITVGLKDHDTSYAIPQPVKPLGTPMGFVLNEELIRIRKEETKQVKSVLEDIFAEQEEEKEPEESLAGATVATNPLSLLDAAHQSLFNSLLEKETWKRAAFQETCKSLGLMVDGAMEVLNEWAFENANAPLIDDGEPIYVDVSLAKEIVDVQ
;
A
#
# COMPACT_ATOMS: atom_id res chain seq x y z
N MET A 1 47.59 -13.24 61.47
CA MET A 1 46.48 -14.22 61.41
C MET A 1 45.23 -13.46 61.87
N ASP A 2 44.76 -12.50 61.08
CA ASP A 2 43.97 -12.68 59.85
C ASP A 2 42.73 -13.56 60.06
N HIS A 3 41.61 -12.91 60.33
CA HIS A 3 40.37 -12.98 59.53
C HIS A 3 39.18 -12.24 60.20
N ASN A 4 39.43 -11.16 60.95
CA ASN A 4 38.38 -10.43 61.66
C ASN A 4 38.22 -8.95 61.26
N GLU A 5 38.83 -8.50 60.17
CA GLU A 5 38.72 -7.10 59.70
C GLU A 5 38.07 -6.93 58.31
N TYR A 6 37.56 -8.01 57.69
CA TYR A 6 36.96 -7.92 56.34
C TYR A 6 35.42 -7.85 56.32
N TRP A 7 34.75 -8.02 57.47
CA TRP A 7 33.28 -8.03 57.54
C TRP A 7 32.65 -6.86 58.31
N ASP A 8 33.45 -6.07 59.04
CA ASP A 8 32.97 -4.88 59.77
C ASP A 8 32.79 -3.64 58.87
N GLY A 9 33.30 -3.68 57.63
CA GLY A 9 33.18 -2.61 56.64
C GLY A 9 31.88 -2.63 55.81
N ILE A 10 31.17 -3.76 55.76
CA ILE A 10 29.99 -3.93 54.86
C ILE A 10 28.67 -3.65 55.59
N TRP A 11 28.65 -3.67 56.94
CA TRP A 11 27.43 -3.48 57.73
C TRP A 11 27.14 -2.03 58.15
N ARG A 12 27.96 -1.04 57.74
CA ARG A 12 27.74 0.38 58.05
C ARG A 12 27.07 1.20 56.93
N GLN A 13 26.70 0.60 55.80
CA GLN A 13 26.12 1.33 54.66
C GLN A 13 24.66 0.99 54.31
N PHE A 14 23.97 0.14 55.09
CA PHE A 14 22.54 -0.14 54.90
C PHE A 14 21.76 0.07 56.20
N ARG A 15 21.43 1.33 56.51
CA ARG A 15 20.20 1.64 57.27
C ARG A 15 19.13 2.11 56.29
N PRO A 16 18.11 1.29 55.98
CA PRO A 16 16.86 1.80 55.46
C PRO A 16 15.99 2.35 56.60
N ASN A 17 15.40 3.51 56.34
CA ASN A 17 14.49 4.28 57.16
C ASN A 17 13.34 3.44 57.76
N GLN A 18 13.33 3.19 59.07
CA GLN A 18 12.22 2.52 59.78
C GLN A 18 10.91 3.32 59.82
N ARG A 19 10.84 4.52 59.24
CA ARG A 19 9.61 5.35 59.21
C ARG A 19 8.74 5.18 57.97
N GLY A 20 9.27 4.63 56.86
CA GLY A 20 8.49 4.42 55.62
C GLY A 20 7.59 3.19 55.66
N CYS A 21 8.08 2.10 56.25
CA CYS A 21 7.36 0.82 56.26
C CYS A 21 6.12 0.81 57.17
N ILE A 22 6.08 1.66 58.20
CA ILE A 22 4.91 1.79 59.09
C ILE A 22 3.77 2.57 58.39
N MET A 23 4.08 3.56 57.56
CA MET A 23 3.09 4.33 56.80
C MET A 23 2.41 3.49 55.72
N GLU A 24 3.16 2.64 55.01
CA GLU A 24 2.58 1.77 53.97
C GLU A 24 1.68 0.68 54.55
N VAL A 25 2.02 0.13 55.72
CA VAL A 25 1.17 -0.85 56.43
C VAL A 25 -0.12 -0.18 56.96
N ILE A 26 -0.04 1.06 57.45
CA ILE A 26 -1.22 1.81 57.90
C ILE A 26 -2.14 2.15 56.71
N ILE A 27 -1.58 2.55 55.57
CA ILE A 27 -2.36 2.83 54.35
C ILE A 27 -3.02 1.54 53.84
N GLY A 28 -2.30 0.41 53.82
CA GLY A 28 -2.86 -0.89 53.46
C GLY A 28 -4.03 -1.32 54.36
N LEU A 29 -3.91 -1.10 55.67
CA LEU A 29 -4.98 -1.38 56.64
C LEU A 29 -6.19 -0.46 56.47
N ILE A 30 -5.99 0.82 56.12
CA ILE A 30 -7.09 1.76 55.85
C ILE A 30 -7.84 1.36 54.57
N VAL A 31 -7.12 0.97 53.51
CA VAL A 31 -7.75 0.51 52.25
C VAL A 31 -8.54 -0.78 52.48
N LEU A 32 -7.99 -1.74 53.22
CA LEU A 32 -8.71 -2.95 53.62
C LEU A 32 -9.94 -2.66 54.49
N TYR A 33 -9.86 -1.68 55.40
CA TYR A 33 -10.98 -1.26 56.23
C TYR A 33 -12.09 -0.54 55.42
N VAL A 34 -11.72 0.25 54.41
CA VAL A 34 -12.68 0.89 53.50
C VAL A 34 -13.38 -0.15 52.62
N ILE A 35 -12.64 -1.12 52.07
CA ILE A 35 -13.21 -2.24 51.31
C ILE A 35 -14.14 -3.08 52.21
N TYR A 36 -13.73 -3.37 53.45
CA TYR A 36 -14.56 -4.06 54.43
C TYR A 36 -15.84 -3.28 54.77
N ARG A 37 -15.78 -1.95 54.93
CA ARG A 37 -16.96 -1.09 55.15
C ARG A 37 -17.89 -1.06 53.94
N ILE A 38 -17.37 -1.07 52.72
CA ILE A 38 -18.18 -1.09 51.49
C ILE A 38 -18.90 -2.44 51.37
N PHE A 39 -18.24 -3.55 51.66
CA PHE A 39 -18.85 -4.88 51.66
C PHE A 39 -19.84 -5.09 52.83
N LYS A 40 -19.57 -4.52 54.00
CA LYS A 40 -20.49 -4.55 55.15
C LYS A 40 -21.68 -3.60 55.00
N GLY A 41 -21.55 -2.55 54.18
CA GLY A 41 -22.66 -1.66 53.79
C GLY A 41 -23.66 -2.30 52.84
N PHE A 42 -23.29 -3.41 52.19
CA PHE A 42 -24.16 -4.16 51.26
C PHE A 42 -24.84 -5.39 51.87
N SER A 43 -24.64 -5.68 53.16
CA SER A 43 -25.26 -6.84 53.82
C SER A 43 -26.01 -6.44 55.09
N GLY A 44 -27.30 -6.10 54.93
CA GLY A 44 -28.16 -5.85 56.08
C GLY A 44 -29.61 -5.51 55.77
N THR A 45 -30.44 -6.55 55.78
CA THR A 45 -31.84 -6.58 56.23
C THR A 45 -32.92 -5.91 55.40
N GLY A 46 -33.82 -6.73 54.86
CA GLY A 46 -35.14 -6.29 54.44
C GLY A 46 -36.01 -5.85 55.62
N LYS A 47 -36.80 -4.82 55.39
CA LYS A 47 -38.09 -4.58 56.04
C LYS A 47 -38.96 -3.70 55.15
N SER A 48 -40.22 -4.11 55.06
CA SER A 48 -41.33 -3.46 54.38
C SER A 48 -41.57 -2.03 54.91
N THR A 49 -41.71 -1.07 54.00
CA THR A 49 -42.34 0.23 54.28
C THR A 49 -43.14 0.69 53.07
N LYS A 50 -44.47 0.67 53.21
CA LYS A 50 -45.42 1.38 52.35
C LYS A 50 -45.04 2.86 52.27
N ARG A 51 -44.98 3.43 51.06
CA ARG A 51 -45.17 4.86 50.84
C ARG A 51 -45.78 5.14 49.48
N ASN A 52 -46.84 5.94 49.54
CA ASN A 52 -47.85 6.24 48.53
C ASN A 52 -47.29 6.63 47.16
N GLU A 53 -47.76 5.93 46.13
CA GLU A 53 -47.72 6.42 44.74
C GLU A 53 -48.66 7.63 44.62
N VAL A 54 -48.10 8.79 44.27
CA VAL A 54 -48.85 9.83 43.56
C VAL A 54 -48.62 9.57 42.09
N THR A 55 -49.64 9.05 41.41
CA THR A 55 -49.64 8.84 39.97
C THR A 55 -49.88 10.18 39.27
N LEU A 56 -48.83 10.78 38.71
CA LEU A 56 -48.97 11.81 37.68
C LEU A 56 -49.18 11.10 36.34
N ARG A 57 -50.42 11.11 35.84
CA ARG A 57 -50.71 10.74 34.45
C ARG A 57 -50.25 11.87 33.54
N VAL A 58 -49.25 11.59 32.71
CA VAL A 58 -48.97 12.37 31.50
C VAL A 58 -49.41 11.49 30.34
N GLU A 59 -50.53 11.84 29.71
CA GLU A 59 -50.95 11.25 28.43
C GLU A 59 -50.19 11.96 27.31
N VAL A 60 -49.29 11.23 26.64
CA VAL A 60 -48.77 11.61 25.34
C VAL A 60 -49.44 10.72 24.31
N SER A 61 -50.41 11.28 23.60
CA SER A 61 -51.09 10.63 22.49
C SER A 61 -50.18 10.61 21.26
N GLY A 62 -49.62 9.44 20.94
CA GLY A 62 -48.96 9.14 19.67
C GLY A 62 -49.54 7.84 19.08
N PRO A 63 -49.73 7.71 17.77
CA PRO A 63 -50.37 6.53 17.18
C PRO A 63 -49.36 5.39 17.05
N GLY A 64 -49.57 4.29 17.79
CA GLY A 64 -48.78 3.08 17.64
C GLY A 64 -48.71 2.25 18.90
N ASP A 65 -49.72 1.43 19.14
CA ASP A 65 -49.80 0.46 20.23
C ASP A 65 -48.76 -0.66 20.01
N TYR A 66 -47.54 -0.48 20.52
CA TYR A 66 -46.62 -1.61 20.76
C TYR A 66 -46.97 -2.25 22.10
N SER A 67 -48.03 -3.08 22.11
CA SER A 67 -48.30 -3.94 23.25
C SER A 67 -47.24 -5.05 23.31
N SER A 68 -46.25 -4.87 24.20
CA SER A 68 -45.41 -5.96 24.68
C SER A 68 -46.24 -6.87 25.58
N SER A 69 -47.01 -7.76 24.95
CA SER A 69 -47.59 -8.90 25.66
C SER A 69 -46.56 -10.03 25.66
N TYR A 70 -45.98 -10.30 26.83
CA TYR A 70 -45.30 -11.57 27.11
C TYR A 70 -46.35 -12.70 27.05
N ASN A 71 -46.72 -13.10 25.83
CA ASN A 71 -47.43 -14.34 25.61
C ASN A 71 -46.46 -15.47 26.00
N ARG A 72 -46.79 -16.23 27.04
CA ARG A 72 -46.18 -17.56 27.27
C ARG A 72 -46.51 -18.41 26.04
N SER A 73 -45.61 -18.42 25.06
CA SER A 73 -45.72 -19.21 23.84
C SER A 73 -45.91 -20.68 24.23
N ARG A 74 -47.07 -21.25 23.86
CA ARG A 74 -47.23 -22.70 23.86
C ARG A 74 -46.14 -23.25 22.95
N ARG A 75 -45.31 -24.15 23.48
CA ARG A 75 -44.30 -24.85 22.68
C ARG A 75 -44.94 -25.44 21.43
N PRO A 76 -44.22 -25.47 20.29
CA PRO A 76 -44.70 -26.10 19.07
C PRO A 76 -45.31 -27.48 19.32
N SER A 77 -46.50 -27.71 18.79
CA SER A 77 -47.27 -28.94 18.98
C SER A 77 -47.95 -29.34 17.68
N GLY A 78 -48.01 -30.64 17.40
CA GLY A 78 -48.58 -31.18 16.17
C GLY A 78 -47.62 -32.11 15.42
N PRO A 79 -48.05 -32.70 14.30
CA PRO A 79 -47.21 -33.53 13.46
C PRO A 79 -45.94 -32.81 12.99
N PRO A 80 -44.78 -33.49 12.99
CA PRO A 80 -43.53 -32.88 12.57
C PRO A 80 -43.61 -32.43 11.11
N ALA A 81 -43.05 -31.25 10.82
CA ALA A 81 -42.97 -30.73 9.48
C ALA A 81 -42.13 -31.64 8.57
N LYS A 82 -42.53 -31.72 7.31
CA LYS A 82 -41.82 -32.47 6.28
C LYS A 82 -40.96 -31.53 5.46
N TRP A 83 -39.72 -31.94 5.22
CA TRP A 83 -38.85 -31.33 4.21
C TRP A 83 -39.23 -31.86 2.83
N TYR A 84 -39.50 -30.93 1.90
CA TYR A 84 -39.67 -31.24 0.49
C TYR A 84 -38.36 -30.88 -0.21
N GLY A 85 -37.61 -31.89 -0.65
CA GLY A 85 -36.28 -31.73 -1.22
C GLY A 85 -36.27 -31.17 -2.65
N PRO A 86 -35.08 -31.10 -3.27
CA PRO A 86 -34.93 -30.62 -4.63
C PRO A 86 -35.85 -31.34 -5.61
N SER A 87 -36.45 -30.61 -6.54
CA SER A 87 -37.33 -31.13 -7.60
C SER A 87 -38.64 -31.76 -7.12
N MET A 88 -38.94 -31.74 -5.82
CA MET A 88 -40.24 -32.17 -5.31
C MET A 88 -41.28 -31.07 -5.52
N ILE A 89 -42.53 -31.45 -5.83
CA ILE A 89 -43.66 -30.52 -5.90
C ILE A 89 -44.43 -30.64 -4.58
N VAL A 90 -44.83 -29.50 -4.02
CA VAL A 90 -45.70 -29.45 -2.84
C VAL A 90 -46.85 -28.48 -3.07
N LYS A 91 -48.07 -28.94 -2.79
CA LYS A 91 -49.27 -28.11 -2.83
C LYS A 91 -49.52 -27.54 -1.43
N VAL A 92 -49.62 -26.21 -1.33
CA VAL A 92 -49.97 -25.49 -0.10
C VAL A 92 -51.16 -24.59 -0.40
N LYS A 93 -52.33 -24.92 0.16
CA LYS A 93 -53.61 -24.29 -0.23
C LYS A 93 -53.79 -24.37 -1.76
N ASP A 94 -54.00 -23.23 -2.41
CA ASP A 94 -54.23 -23.12 -3.86
C ASP A 94 -52.93 -22.93 -4.67
N TYR A 95 -51.76 -23.03 -4.02
CA TYR A 95 -50.45 -22.82 -4.65
C TYR A 95 -49.70 -24.14 -4.83
N ASP A 96 -49.30 -24.42 -6.07
CA ASP A 96 -48.34 -25.48 -6.38
C ASP A 96 -46.93 -24.90 -6.37
N ILE A 97 -46.08 -25.38 -5.47
CA ILE A 97 -44.69 -24.93 -5.31
C ILE A 97 -43.78 -25.92 -6.04
N PRO A 98 -43.25 -25.56 -7.23
CA PRO A 98 -42.31 -26.40 -7.95
C PRO A 98 -40.90 -26.31 -7.33
N GLY A 99 -40.15 -27.40 -7.42
CA GLY A 99 -38.72 -27.42 -7.05
C GLY A 99 -38.42 -27.63 -5.56
N GLY A 100 -39.42 -27.55 -4.68
CA GLY A 100 -39.31 -27.88 -3.26
C GLY A 100 -38.37 -26.94 -2.52
N LEU A 101 -37.44 -27.51 -1.76
CA LEU A 101 -36.52 -26.83 -0.84
C LEU A 101 -37.23 -26.08 0.30
N VAL A 102 -38.34 -26.61 0.79
CA VAL A 102 -39.17 -25.97 1.82
C VAL A 102 -39.60 -26.94 2.91
N TYR A 103 -39.82 -26.39 4.11
CA TYR A 103 -40.44 -27.08 5.23
C TYR A 103 -41.94 -26.78 5.28
N VAL A 104 -42.78 -27.81 5.26
CA VAL A 104 -44.24 -27.67 5.34
C VAL A 104 -44.80 -28.55 6.47
N GLY A 105 -45.64 -27.98 7.33
CA GLY A 105 -46.29 -28.67 8.43
C GLY A 105 -46.64 -27.74 9.60
N SER A 106 -47.02 -28.31 10.74
CA SER A 106 -47.48 -27.52 11.91
C SER A 106 -46.46 -27.45 13.05
N ASN A 107 -45.42 -28.30 13.03
CA ASN A 107 -44.43 -28.38 14.09
C ASN A 107 -43.01 -28.56 13.55
N LEU A 108 -42.20 -27.52 13.63
CA LEU A 108 -40.77 -27.51 13.36
C LEU A 108 -40.10 -26.61 14.39
N PRO A 109 -39.69 -27.14 15.56
CA PRO A 109 -39.09 -26.33 16.60
C PRO A 109 -37.86 -25.58 16.07
N ASP A 110 -37.74 -24.31 16.44
CA ASP A 110 -36.54 -23.50 16.25
C ASP A 110 -35.34 -24.10 17.00
N HIS A 111 -34.15 -23.48 16.87
CA HIS A 111 -32.96 -24.03 17.51
C HIS A 111 -33.09 -24.18 19.04
N TYR A 112 -33.80 -23.24 19.68
CA TYR A 112 -33.95 -23.19 21.13
C TYR A 112 -35.12 -24.04 21.66
N GLY A 113 -36.01 -24.48 20.78
CA GLY A 113 -37.21 -25.25 21.11
C GLY A 113 -38.34 -24.42 21.72
N TYR A 114 -38.32 -23.09 21.57
CA TYR A 114 -39.34 -22.20 22.15
C TYR A 114 -40.48 -21.91 21.17
N GLU A 115 -40.17 -21.72 19.89
CA GLU A 115 -41.14 -21.41 18.83
C GLU A 115 -40.95 -22.32 17.62
N ASN A 116 -41.85 -22.20 16.64
CA ASN A 116 -41.64 -22.81 15.33
C ASN A 116 -40.57 -22.01 14.57
N ASP A 117 -39.80 -22.70 13.74
CA ASP A 117 -38.80 -22.07 12.88
C ASP A 117 -39.46 -21.06 11.94
N ALA A 118 -38.79 -19.93 11.73
CA ALA A 118 -39.24 -18.82 10.89
C ALA A 118 -39.59 -19.27 9.47
N CYS A 119 -38.91 -20.31 8.95
CA CYS A 119 -39.10 -20.83 7.61
C CYS A 119 -40.31 -21.78 7.47
N LEU A 120 -40.95 -22.20 8.57
CA LEU A 120 -42.00 -23.22 8.54
C LEU A 120 -43.25 -22.70 7.83
N ILE A 121 -43.61 -23.31 6.71
CA ILE A 121 -44.87 -23.07 6.03
C ILE A 121 -45.96 -23.91 6.71
N ASP A 122 -46.79 -23.25 7.53
CA ASP A 122 -47.95 -23.90 8.16
C ASP A 122 -49.21 -23.78 7.29
N PRO A 123 -49.68 -24.89 6.69
CA PRO A 123 -50.86 -24.89 5.83
C PRO A 123 -52.18 -24.61 6.57
N ASN A 124 -52.18 -24.57 7.91
CA ASN A 124 -53.38 -24.26 8.69
C ASN A 124 -53.62 -22.75 8.85
N LEU A 125 -52.61 -21.92 8.58
CA LEU A 125 -52.73 -20.47 8.71
C LEU A 125 -53.53 -19.86 7.56
N LYS A 126 -54.19 -18.72 7.86
CA LYS A 126 -54.95 -17.96 6.85
C LYS A 126 -54.00 -17.38 5.81
N VAL A 127 -54.37 -17.53 4.53
CA VAL A 127 -53.67 -17.01 3.36
C VAL A 127 -54.67 -16.17 2.56
N SER A 128 -54.21 -15.04 2.02
CA SER A 128 -55.00 -14.16 1.14
C SER A 128 -54.17 -13.85 -0.10
N ALA A 129 -54.78 -13.94 -1.28
CA ALA A 129 -54.09 -13.74 -2.55
C ALA A 129 -53.44 -12.34 -2.63
N ALA A 130 -52.22 -12.30 -3.17
CA ALA A 130 -51.41 -11.09 -3.34
C ALA A 130 -50.30 -11.34 -4.36
N GLU A 131 -49.76 -10.27 -4.93
CA GLU A 131 -48.61 -10.31 -5.83
C GLU A 131 -47.28 -10.35 -5.05
N PRO A 132 -46.19 -10.92 -5.60
CA PRO A 132 -44.88 -11.02 -4.92
C PRO A 132 -44.25 -9.68 -4.49
N TRP A 133 -44.64 -8.56 -5.09
CA TRP A 133 -44.18 -7.21 -4.72
C TRP A 133 -45.09 -6.51 -3.70
N GLU A 134 -46.23 -7.11 -3.32
CA GLU A 134 -47.18 -6.53 -2.38
C GLU A 134 -46.95 -6.99 -0.94
N ALA A 135 -47.48 -6.22 0.03
CA ALA A 135 -47.63 -6.58 1.44
C ALA A 135 -46.33 -6.92 2.19
N GLY A 136 -45.18 -6.60 1.60
CA GLY A 136 -43.87 -6.76 2.22
C GLY A 136 -43.58 -5.69 3.26
N ASP A 137 -44.12 -4.48 3.07
CA ASP A 137 -44.09 -3.36 4.02
C ASP A 137 -44.73 -3.69 5.38
N GLN A 138 -45.62 -4.67 5.42
CA GLN A 138 -46.29 -5.15 6.64
C GLN A 138 -45.49 -6.27 7.35
N MET A 139 -44.32 -6.66 6.80
CA MET A 139 -43.43 -7.62 7.42
C MET A 139 -42.42 -6.89 8.32
N GLY A 140 -42.14 -7.46 9.50
CA GLY A 140 -41.01 -7.03 10.31
C GLY A 140 -39.68 -7.38 9.63
N TYR A 141 -38.59 -6.72 10.05
CA TYR A 141 -37.24 -6.90 9.50
C TYR A 141 -36.75 -8.38 9.52
N TRP A 142 -37.13 -9.15 10.54
CA TRP A 142 -36.92 -10.60 10.59
C TRP A 142 -38.25 -11.34 10.56
N PRO A 143 -38.80 -11.56 9.35
CA PRO A 143 -40.11 -12.17 9.21
C PRO A 143 -40.10 -13.62 9.69
N LYS A 144 -41.22 -14.04 10.29
CA LYS A 144 -41.51 -15.45 10.58
C LYS A 144 -42.83 -15.80 9.89
N PHE A 145 -42.89 -16.90 9.15
CA PHE A 145 -44.10 -17.25 8.37
C PHE A 145 -45.38 -17.27 9.23
N HIS A 146 -45.28 -17.77 10.47
CA HIS A 146 -46.43 -17.83 11.36
C HIS A 146 -46.91 -16.46 11.87
N ASN A 147 -46.04 -15.43 11.85
CA ASN A 147 -46.34 -14.11 12.39
C ASN A 147 -46.67 -13.05 11.32
N ILE A 148 -46.35 -13.31 10.04
CA ILE A 148 -46.67 -12.36 8.97
C ILE A 148 -48.17 -12.35 8.62
N PRO A 149 -48.71 -11.22 8.12
CA PRO A 149 -50.12 -11.12 7.71
C PRO A 149 -50.52 -12.13 6.63
N ALA A 150 -51.82 -12.44 6.57
CA ALA A 150 -52.36 -13.39 5.58
C ALA A 150 -52.08 -12.99 4.12
N LYS A 151 -52.07 -11.68 3.82
CA LYS A 151 -51.72 -11.14 2.49
C LYS A 151 -50.25 -11.41 2.15
N SER A 152 -49.33 -11.15 3.07
CA SER A 152 -47.90 -11.44 2.91
C SER A 152 -47.62 -12.95 2.74
N ARG A 153 -48.37 -13.83 3.43
CA ARG A 153 -48.28 -15.29 3.19
C ARG A 153 -48.70 -15.66 1.77
N GLY A 154 -49.74 -15.04 1.22
CA GLY A 154 -50.17 -15.31 -0.16
C GLY A 154 -49.17 -14.81 -1.21
N ALA A 155 -48.60 -13.62 -1.00
CA ALA A 155 -47.53 -13.10 -1.85
C ALA A 155 -46.30 -14.02 -1.83
N TYR A 156 -45.87 -14.47 -0.63
CA TYR A 156 -44.78 -15.43 -0.48
C TYR A 156 -45.05 -16.76 -1.19
N LEU A 157 -46.24 -17.34 -1.01
CA LEU A 157 -46.62 -18.60 -1.67
C LEU A 157 -46.74 -18.43 -3.19
N LYS A 158 -47.21 -17.28 -3.68
CA LYS A 158 -47.24 -16.95 -5.10
C LYS A 158 -45.83 -16.84 -5.68
N TRP A 159 -44.90 -16.20 -4.96
CA TRP A 159 -43.50 -16.13 -5.35
C TRP A 159 -42.83 -17.51 -5.41
N LEU A 160 -43.09 -18.38 -4.43
CA LEU A 160 -42.62 -19.77 -4.44
C LEU A 160 -43.18 -20.54 -5.65
N ALA A 161 -44.47 -20.39 -5.95
CA ALA A 161 -45.12 -21.00 -7.11
C ALA A 161 -44.56 -20.48 -8.45
N GLY A 162 -44.17 -19.20 -8.50
CA GLY A 162 -43.52 -18.54 -9.64
C GLY A 162 -42.03 -18.87 -9.82
N ASN A 163 -41.59 -20.06 -9.40
CA ASN A 163 -40.19 -20.50 -9.46
C ASN A 163 -39.19 -19.59 -8.71
N ARG A 164 -39.65 -18.72 -7.80
CA ARG A 164 -38.78 -17.81 -7.03
C ARG A 164 -37.92 -16.93 -7.94
N SER A 165 -38.53 -16.38 -8.99
CA SER A 165 -37.81 -15.66 -10.07
C SER A 165 -38.29 -14.24 -10.33
N GLU A 166 -39.34 -13.78 -9.65
CA GLU A 166 -39.86 -12.41 -9.82
C GLU A 166 -38.85 -11.39 -9.29
N PRO A 167 -38.21 -10.56 -10.14
CA PRO A 167 -37.14 -9.65 -9.71
C PRO A 167 -37.61 -8.59 -8.71
N GLU A 168 -38.86 -8.15 -8.82
CA GLU A 168 -39.46 -7.13 -7.94
C GLU A 168 -40.07 -7.71 -6.66
N ALA A 169 -39.86 -9.00 -6.39
CA ALA A 169 -40.36 -9.61 -5.16
C ALA A 169 -39.76 -8.92 -3.93
N TYR A 170 -40.60 -8.67 -2.92
CA TYR A 170 -40.11 -8.08 -1.68
C TYR A 170 -39.03 -8.96 -1.03
N ILE A 171 -37.90 -8.37 -0.67
CA ILE A 171 -36.71 -9.11 -0.23
C ILE A 171 -36.96 -9.99 1.00
N GLY A 172 -37.91 -9.61 1.87
CA GLY A 172 -38.30 -10.41 3.03
C GLY A 172 -38.85 -11.80 2.66
N TYR A 173 -39.45 -11.96 1.47
CA TYR A 173 -39.89 -13.25 0.95
C TYR A 173 -38.70 -14.14 0.57
N VAL A 174 -37.67 -13.54 -0.03
CA VAL A 174 -36.40 -14.23 -0.35
C VAL A 174 -35.72 -14.69 0.93
N PHE A 175 -35.67 -13.83 1.95
CA PHE A 175 -35.13 -14.18 3.28
C PHE A 175 -35.90 -15.32 3.94
N LEU A 176 -37.24 -15.30 3.95
CA LEU A 176 -38.06 -16.39 4.52
C LEU A 176 -37.73 -17.75 3.89
N PHE A 177 -37.53 -17.79 2.58
CA PHE A 177 -37.13 -19.00 1.89
C PHE A 177 -35.68 -19.39 2.21
N PHE A 178 -34.77 -18.42 2.20
CA PHE A 178 -33.36 -18.61 2.55
C PHE A 178 -33.18 -19.17 3.97
N TYR A 179 -34.00 -18.76 4.94
CA TYR A 179 -33.99 -19.32 6.30
C TYR A 179 -34.17 -20.84 6.31
N GLY A 180 -34.99 -21.39 5.40
CA GLY A 180 -35.18 -22.83 5.25
C GLY A 180 -33.93 -23.54 4.72
N LEU A 181 -33.26 -22.94 3.72
CA LEU A 181 -31.99 -23.44 3.20
C LEU A 181 -30.89 -23.41 4.27
N GLU A 182 -30.83 -22.30 5.01
CA GLU A 182 -29.90 -22.09 6.11
C GLU A 182 -30.10 -23.13 7.21
N ARG A 183 -31.34 -23.31 7.68
CA ARG A 183 -31.67 -24.37 8.64
C ARG A 183 -31.27 -25.74 8.12
N ARG A 184 -31.61 -26.05 6.86
CA ARG A 184 -31.34 -27.36 6.27
C ARG A 184 -29.84 -27.68 6.29
N LEU A 185 -29.00 -26.75 5.83
CA LEU A 185 -27.56 -26.98 5.78
C LEU A 185 -26.91 -26.97 7.17
N ILE A 186 -27.20 -25.94 7.98
CA ILE A 186 -26.48 -25.65 9.23
C ILE A 186 -26.98 -26.53 10.37
N VAL A 187 -28.29 -26.72 10.50
CA VAL A 187 -28.89 -27.46 11.64
C VAL A 187 -29.08 -28.93 11.30
N ASP A 188 -29.63 -29.24 10.12
CA ASP A 188 -29.90 -30.63 9.74
C ASP A 188 -28.67 -31.31 9.11
N GLY A 189 -27.82 -30.56 8.42
CA GLY A 189 -26.52 -31.05 7.94
C GLY A 189 -25.60 -31.47 9.07
N ALA A 190 -25.55 -30.71 10.17
CA ALA A 190 -24.82 -31.08 11.40
C ALA A 190 -25.32 -32.38 12.06
N LYS A 191 -26.54 -32.85 11.71
CA LYS A 191 -27.12 -34.12 12.13
C LYS A 191 -26.95 -35.24 11.09
N GLY A 192 -26.19 -35.00 10.02
CA GLY A 192 -25.98 -35.95 8.93
C GLY A 192 -27.20 -36.17 8.03
N LYS A 193 -28.19 -35.25 8.03
CA LYS A 193 -29.46 -35.43 7.30
C LYS A 193 -29.46 -34.88 5.87
N VAL A 194 -28.34 -34.35 5.39
CA VAL A 194 -28.24 -33.67 4.09
C VAL A 194 -27.16 -34.35 3.25
N SER A 195 -27.59 -34.92 2.12
CA SER A 195 -26.69 -35.59 1.16
C SER A 195 -25.83 -34.60 0.37
N SER A 196 -24.75 -35.06 -0.26
CA SER A 196 -23.93 -34.20 -1.13
C SER A 196 -24.70 -33.67 -2.33
N GLN A 197 -25.58 -34.47 -2.93
CA GLN A 197 -26.44 -34.04 -4.04
C GLN A 197 -27.40 -32.93 -3.59
N GLU A 198 -27.98 -33.06 -2.41
CA GLU A 198 -28.88 -32.06 -1.85
C GLU A 198 -28.14 -30.75 -1.51
N ARG A 199 -26.92 -30.83 -0.92
CA ARG A 199 -26.09 -29.64 -0.69
C ARG A 199 -25.77 -28.91 -2.00
N SER A 200 -25.38 -29.65 -3.04
CA SER A 200 -25.11 -29.06 -4.35
C SER A 200 -26.35 -28.37 -4.93
N ALA A 201 -27.54 -28.96 -4.79
CA ALA A 201 -28.79 -28.33 -5.20
C ALA A 201 -29.09 -27.03 -4.42
N ILE A 202 -28.84 -27.02 -3.10
CA ILE A 202 -28.99 -25.84 -2.26
C ILE A 202 -28.00 -24.74 -2.66
N VAL A 203 -26.72 -25.07 -2.87
CA VAL A 203 -25.68 -24.14 -3.34
C VAL A 203 -26.07 -23.52 -4.68
N ASN A 204 -26.54 -24.33 -5.63
CA ASN A 204 -26.98 -23.84 -6.93
C ASN A 204 -28.18 -22.90 -6.83
N GLU A 205 -29.13 -23.20 -5.92
CA GLU A 205 -30.27 -22.34 -5.68
C GLU A 205 -29.86 -20.99 -5.05
N VAL A 206 -28.97 -20.99 -4.04
CA VAL A 206 -28.47 -19.74 -3.44
C VAL A 206 -27.73 -18.90 -4.48
N ARG A 207 -26.89 -19.51 -5.32
CA ARG A 207 -26.21 -18.81 -6.42
C ARG A 207 -27.20 -18.25 -7.45
N ARG A 208 -28.31 -18.95 -7.73
CA ARG A 208 -29.37 -18.45 -8.61
C ARG A 208 -30.07 -17.24 -7.98
N LEU A 209 -30.40 -17.30 -6.69
CA LEU A 209 -30.99 -16.18 -5.96
C LEU A 209 -30.04 -14.98 -5.92
N LEU A 210 -28.74 -15.17 -5.72
CA LEU A 210 -27.74 -14.09 -5.79
C LEU A 210 -27.72 -13.40 -7.16
N LYS A 211 -27.94 -14.13 -8.26
CA LYS A 211 -28.02 -13.52 -9.60
C LYS A 211 -29.24 -12.60 -9.77
N ILE A 212 -30.33 -12.85 -9.05
CA ILE A 212 -31.58 -12.09 -9.17
C ILE A 212 -31.63 -10.98 -8.12
N TYR A 213 -31.29 -11.30 -6.87
CA TYR A 213 -31.47 -10.45 -5.69
C TYR A 213 -30.16 -9.98 -5.05
N GLY A 214 -29.00 -10.31 -5.63
CA GLY A 214 -27.68 -9.97 -5.07
C GLY A 214 -27.36 -8.48 -5.04
N GLY A 215 -28.17 -7.64 -5.71
CA GLY A 215 -28.11 -6.19 -5.53
C GLY A 215 -28.49 -5.74 -4.10
N ASN A 216 -29.23 -6.56 -3.34
CA ASN A 216 -29.47 -6.31 -1.93
C ASN A 216 -28.24 -6.72 -1.10
N ARG A 217 -27.53 -5.73 -0.54
CA ARG A 217 -26.27 -5.91 0.20
C ARG A 217 -26.39 -6.88 1.38
N SER A 218 -27.47 -6.79 2.17
CA SER A 218 -27.70 -7.69 3.30
C SER A 218 -27.87 -9.14 2.85
N PHE A 219 -28.73 -9.38 1.86
CA PHE A 219 -28.93 -10.73 1.31
C PHE A 219 -27.63 -11.29 0.73
N SER A 220 -26.89 -10.47 -0.03
CA SER A 220 -25.60 -10.83 -0.60
C SER A 220 -24.61 -11.30 0.48
N GLY A 221 -24.45 -10.53 1.56
CA GLY A 221 -23.55 -10.88 2.66
C GLY A 221 -23.90 -12.22 3.33
N TYR A 222 -25.17 -12.42 3.72
CA TYR A 222 -25.59 -13.69 4.33
C TYR A 222 -25.48 -14.88 3.37
N ALA A 223 -25.84 -14.70 2.09
CA ALA A 223 -25.76 -15.75 1.08
C ALA A 223 -24.30 -16.13 0.78
N ASN A 224 -23.38 -15.17 0.70
CA ASN A 224 -21.96 -15.44 0.50
C ASN A 224 -21.35 -16.13 1.71
N ASN A 225 -21.65 -15.69 2.94
CA ASN A 225 -21.23 -16.39 4.16
C ASN A 225 -21.75 -17.83 4.19
N PHE A 226 -23.01 -18.05 3.82
CA PHE A 226 -23.60 -19.39 3.74
C PHE A 226 -22.86 -20.28 2.73
N LEU A 227 -22.54 -19.77 1.54
CA LEU A 227 -21.78 -20.50 0.52
C LEU A 227 -20.35 -20.82 0.99
N ALA A 228 -19.67 -19.84 1.59
CA ALA A 228 -18.34 -20.00 2.16
C ALA A 228 -18.33 -21.03 3.30
N MET A 229 -19.34 -21.01 4.17
CA MET A 229 -19.47 -21.97 5.27
C MET A 229 -19.77 -23.39 4.76
N GLU A 230 -20.61 -23.55 3.73
CA GLU A 230 -20.85 -24.86 3.10
C GLU A 230 -19.53 -25.47 2.61
N TRP A 231 -18.78 -24.69 1.84
CA TRP A 231 -17.51 -25.15 1.30
C TRP A 231 -16.50 -25.43 2.43
N ALA A 232 -16.37 -24.53 3.42
CA ALA A 232 -15.46 -24.70 4.54
C ALA A 232 -15.77 -25.96 5.37
N LEU A 233 -17.05 -26.31 5.51
CA LEU A 233 -17.49 -27.50 6.24
C LEU A 233 -17.26 -28.79 5.44
N TYR A 234 -17.61 -28.81 4.15
CA TYR A 234 -17.76 -30.05 3.39
C TYR A 234 -16.79 -30.24 2.20
N GLN A 235 -16.11 -29.19 1.73
CA GLN A 235 -15.34 -29.19 0.47
C GLN A 235 -13.97 -28.49 0.57
N SER A 236 -13.53 -28.11 1.77
CA SER A 236 -12.30 -27.33 1.98
C SER A 236 -10.99 -28.02 1.59
N ASP A 237 -11.04 -29.30 1.23
CA ASP A 237 -9.88 -30.05 0.74
C ASP A 237 -9.59 -29.75 -0.75
N ASP A 238 -10.62 -29.31 -1.49
CA ASP A 238 -10.51 -28.83 -2.86
C ASP A 238 -10.19 -27.32 -2.88
N PRO A 239 -9.71 -26.73 -3.99
CA PRO A 239 -9.57 -25.27 -4.11
C PRO A 239 -10.91 -24.55 -3.98
N ALA A 240 -10.89 -23.35 -3.39
CA ALA A 240 -12.08 -22.52 -3.26
C ALA A 240 -12.63 -22.15 -4.66
N PRO A 241 -13.93 -22.38 -4.92
CA PRO A 241 -14.57 -21.92 -6.16
C PRO A 241 -14.48 -20.40 -6.31
N SER A 242 -14.45 -19.91 -7.56
CA SER A 242 -14.31 -18.48 -7.87
C SER A 242 -15.43 -17.57 -7.37
N TYR A 243 -16.57 -18.12 -6.94
CA TYR A 243 -17.67 -17.37 -6.35
C TYR A 243 -17.55 -17.22 -4.83
N ILE A 244 -16.55 -17.83 -4.21
CA ILE A 244 -16.25 -17.67 -2.78
C ILE A 244 -15.13 -16.66 -2.66
N ASP A 245 -15.44 -15.55 -2.02
CA ASP A 245 -14.46 -14.54 -1.65
C ASP A 245 -14.36 -14.47 -0.12
N PHE A 246 -13.21 -14.90 0.40
CA PHE A 246 -12.94 -14.83 1.84
C PHE A 246 -12.45 -13.45 2.28
N ASP A 247 -12.15 -12.53 1.34
CA ASP A 247 -11.84 -11.13 1.66
C ASP A 247 -13.12 -10.35 2.04
N ASP A 248 -14.31 -10.91 1.82
CA ASP A 248 -15.56 -10.38 2.34
C ASP A 248 -15.61 -10.52 3.87
N ARG A 249 -15.88 -9.41 4.58
CA ARG A 249 -16.01 -9.36 6.04
C ARG A 249 -17.02 -10.38 6.59
N TYR A 250 -18.03 -10.73 5.79
CA TYR A 250 -19.04 -11.73 6.14
C TYR A 250 -18.49 -13.17 6.17
N CYS A 251 -17.29 -13.42 5.65
CA CYS A 251 -16.68 -14.75 5.53
C CYS A 251 -15.62 -15.07 6.61
N THR A 252 -15.60 -14.31 7.71
CA THR A 252 -14.64 -14.48 8.81
C THR A 252 -14.68 -15.89 9.40
N GLU A 253 -15.86 -16.37 9.79
CA GLU A 253 -16.03 -17.67 10.44
C GLU A 253 -15.69 -18.86 9.53
N PRO A 254 -16.12 -18.91 8.24
CA PRO A 254 -15.63 -19.89 7.28
C PRO A 254 -14.10 -19.90 7.15
N PHE A 255 -13.46 -18.73 7.06
CA PHE A 255 -12.01 -18.63 6.91
C PHE A 255 -11.26 -19.14 8.15
N GLN A 256 -11.76 -18.87 9.36
CA GLN A 256 -11.20 -19.44 10.60
C GLN A 256 -11.13 -20.96 10.57
N LEU A 257 -12.18 -21.62 10.05
CA LEU A 257 -12.22 -23.07 9.91
C LEU A 257 -11.19 -23.58 8.89
N VAL A 258 -11.07 -22.90 7.75
CA VAL A 258 -10.12 -23.24 6.68
C VAL A 258 -8.68 -23.11 7.16
N LEU A 259 -8.35 -21.99 7.80
CA LEU A 259 -7.02 -21.76 8.38
C LEU A 259 -6.69 -22.79 9.46
N ALA A 260 -7.66 -23.11 10.33
CA ALA A 260 -7.46 -24.12 11.37
C ALA A 260 -7.20 -25.53 10.81
N LYS A 261 -7.89 -25.93 9.74
CA LYS A 261 -7.63 -27.18 9.01
C LYS A 261 -6.22 -27.17 8.39
N HIS A 262 -5.82 -26.05 7.78
CA HIS A 262 -4.50 -25.89 7.17
C HIS A 262 -3.36 -26.03 8.20
N VAL A 263 -3.54 -25.40 9.36
CA VAL A 263 -2.61 -25.50 10.52
C VAL A 263 -2.59 -26.91 11.11
N ALA A 264 -3.74 -27.56 11.25
CA ALA A 264 -3.83 -28.94 11.73
C ALA A 264 -3.12 -29.93 10.79
N ALA A 265 -3.16 -29.68 9.48
CA ALA A 265 -2.44 -30.46 8.48
C ALA A 265 -0.93 -30.18 8.45
N GLY A 266 -0.43 -29.20 9.21
CA GLY A 266 0.99 -28.83 9.25
C GLY A 266 1.51 -28.19 7.96
N LYS A 267 0.62 -27.66 7.11
CA LYS A 267 1.00 -27.03 5.85
C LYS A 267 1.52 -25.60 6.08
N PRO A 268 2.54 -25.13 5.34
CA PRO A 268 2.95 -23.72 5.35
C PRO A 268 1.79 -22.81 4.92
N ILE A 269 1.57 -21.70 5.63
CA ILE A 269 0.50 -20.75 5.32
C ILE A 269 0.95 -19.87 4.14
N PRO A 270 0.33 -19.97 2.95
CA PRO A 270 0.71 -19.18 1.78
C PRO A 270 0.39 -17.69 1.98
N ALA A 271 1.01 -16.83 1.15
CA ALA A 271 0.89 -15.38 1.26
C ALA A 271 -0.57 -14.88 1.28
N ASP A 272 -1.42 -15.33 0.35
CA ASP A 272 -2.82 -14.88 0.29
C ASP A 272 -3.59 -15.23 1.58
N MET A 273 -3.39 -16.43 2.11
CA MET A 273 -4.01 -16.86 3.38
C MET A 273 -3.44 -16.09 4.58
N ALA A 274 -2.15 -15.77 4.58
CA ALA A 274 -1.54 -14.97 5.63
C ALA A 274 -2.07 -13.52 5.65
N LEU A 275 -2.21 -12.90 4.48
CA LEU A 275 -2.78 -11.56 4.35
C LEU A 275 -4.24 -11.54 4.80
N GLN A 276 -5.02 -12.54 4.39
CA GLN A 276 -6.41 -12.68 4.79
C GLN A 276 -6.56 -12.93 6.29
N TRP A 277 -5.69 -13.76 6.87
CA TRP A 277 -5.64 -13.96 8.31
C TRP A 277 -5.36 -12.65 9.05
N TYR A 278 -4.45 -11.82 8.56
CA TYR A 278 -4.21 -10.50 9.14
C TYR A 278 -5.44 -9.60 9.03
N ARG A 279 -6.06 -9.49 7.84
CA ARG A 279 -7.24 -8.64 7.60
C ARG A 279 -8.44 -8.99 8.50
N LEU A 280 -8.68 -10.28 8.70
CA LEU A 280 -9.82 -10.77 9.48
C LEU A 280 -9.52 -10.86 10.98
N ASN A 281 -8.29 -10.56 11.41
CA ASN A 281 -7.92 -10.64 12.83
C ASN A 281 -8.40 -9.37 13.55
N PRO A 282 -9.23 -9.50 14.60
CA PRO A 282 -9.85 -8.35 15.24
C PRO A 282 -8.86 -7.45 16.01
N ASN A 283 -7.64 -7.91 16.27
CA ASN A 283 -6.64 -7.16 17.03
C ASN A 283 -5.72 -6.29 16.17
N VAL A 284 -5.83 -6.37 14.84
CA VAL A 284 -4.96 -5.63 13.91
C VAL A 284 -5.79 -5.04 12.78
N SER A 285 -5.25 -4.02 12.13
CA SER A 285 -5.87 -3.40 10.97
C SER A 285 -4.79 -2.97 9.96
N LEU A 286 -5.20 -2.82 8.70
CA LEU A 286 -4.34 -2.28 7.66
C LEU A 286 -4.34 -0.75 7.71
N ARG A 287 -3.16 -0.15 7.61
CA ARG A 287 -2.99 1.30 7.53
C ARG A 287 -3.38 1.84 6.15
N THR A 288 -3.58 3.16 6.07
CA THR A 288 -4.08 3.85 4.86
C THR A 288 -3.32 3.52 3.57
N PRO A 289 -1.97 3.43 3.52
CA PRO A 289 -1.27 3.05 2.29
C PRO A 289 -1.65 1.67 1.76
N ALA A 290 -1.77 0.68 2.65
CA ALA A 290 -2.18 -0.68 2.28
C ALA A 290 -3.64 -0.75 1.82
N ARG A 291 -4.52 0.14 2.32
CA ARG A 291 -5.93 0.23 1.92
C ARG A 291 -6.12 0.95 0.59
N ARG A 292 -5.53 2.15 0.45
CA ARG A 292 -5.64 3.02 -0.73
C ARG A 292 -4.98 2.39 -1.96
N CYS A 293 -3.86 1.69 -1.75
CA CYS A 293 -3.08 1.02 -2.79
C CYS A 293 -3.25 -0.51 -2.70
N ALA A 294 -4.48 -1.01 -2.52
CA ALA A 294 -4.73 -2.42 -2.20
C ALA A 294 -4.17 -3.42 -3.22
N LYS A 295 -4.15 -3.07 -4.52
CA LYS A 295 -3.63 -3.94 -5.59
C LYS A 295 -2.11 -4.03 -5.54
N GLU A 296 -1.46 -2.87 -5.48
CA GLU A 296 -0.02 -2.71 -5.38
C GLU A 296 0.50 -3.35 -4.09
N PHE A 297 -0.19 -3.11 -2.98
CA PHE A 297 0.10 -3.68 -1.67
C PHE A 297 -0.01 -5.21 -1.67
N LYS A 298 -1.08 -5.79 -2.23
CA LYS A 298 -1.23 -7.26 -2.29
C LYS A 298 -0.07 -7.90 -3.04
N TYR A 299 0.35 -7.30 -4.16
CA TYR A 299 1.50 -7.79 -4.93
C TYR A 299 2.80 -7.70 -4.15
N LEU A 300 3.08 -6.52 -3.57
CA LEU A 300 4.31 -6.28 -2.82
C LEU A 300 4.39 -7.19 -1.59
N PHE A 301 3.28 -7.34 -0.86
CA PHE A 301 3.16 -8.25 0.28
C PHE A 301 3.50 -9.68 -0.13
N ALA A 302 2.91 -10.20 -1.22
CA ALA A 302 3.17 -11.57 -1.67
C ALA A 302 4.65 -11.80 -1.99
N ARG A 303 5.32 -10.82 -2.60
CA ARG A 303 6.76 -10.88 -2.92
C ARG A 303 7.64 -10.84 -1.69
N ARG A 304 7.46 -9.87 -0.80
CA ARG A 304 8.25 -9.74 0.44
C ARG A 304 8.01 -10.94 1.36
N TYR A 305 6.77 -11.43 1.44
CA TYR A 305 6.43 -12.65 2.17
C TYR A 305 7.13 -13.88 1.61
N GLN A 306 7.11 -14.08 0.29
CA GLN A 306 7.80 -15.19 -0.36
C GLN A 306 9.33 -15.10 -0.18
N ALA A 307 9.90 -13.90 -0.26
CA ALA A 307 11.34 -13.71 -0.05
C ALA A 307 11.76 -14.05 1.39
N LYS A 308 10.93 -13.72 2.40
CA LYS A 308 11.25 -13.96 3.82
C LYS A 308 10.88 -15.37 4.31
N PHE A 309 9.79 -15.95 3.83
CA PHE A 309 9.21 -17.19 4.36
C PHE A 309 9.08 -18.32 3.33
N GLY A 310 9.52 -18.12 2.08
CA GLY A 310 9.43 -19.12 1.03
C GLY A 310 7.98 -19.51 0.74
N GLU A 311 7.65 -20.78 0.92
CA GLU A 311 6.29 -21.32 0.75
C GLU A 311 5.31 -20.84 1.84
N GLY A 312 5.80 -20.37 2.99
CA GLY A 312 4.98 -19.73 4.01
C GLY A 312 5.36 -20.03 5.46
N ILE A 313 4.71 -19.34 6.39
CA ILE A 313 4.90 -19.54 7.83
C ILE A 313 4.24 -20.87 8.24
N THR A 314 5.02 -21.76 8.85
CA THR A 314 4.48 -22.97 9.47
C THR A 314 4.10 -22.70 10.93
N VAL A 315 2.82 -22.89 11.25
CA VAL A 315 2.27 -22.68 12.60
C VAL A 315 2.02 -24.03 13.27
N LYS A 316 2.53 -24.21 14.49
CA LYS A 316 2.26 -25.45 15.26
C LYS A 316 0.86 -25.39 15.87
N PRO A 317 0.10 -26.51 15.87
CA PRO A 317 -1.20 -26.57 16.53
C PRO A 317 -1.13 -26.18 18.01
N ASN A 318 -2.01 -25.29 18.45
CA ASN A 318 -2.12 -24.86 19.84
C ASN A 318 -3.15 -25.68 20.63
N LYS A 319 -3.15 -25.52 21.96
CA LYS A 319 -4.07 -26.25 22.86
C LYS A 319 -5.50 -25.70 22.80
N THR A 320 -5.69 -24.41 22.52
CA THR A 320 -7.01 -23.79 22.43
C THR A 320 -7.77 -24.30 21.21
N ARG A 321 -9.00 -24.77 21.41
CA ARG A 321 -9.86 -25.31 20.35
C ARG A 321 -10.67 -24.24 19.66
N LEU A 322 -10.83 -24.40 18.35
CA LEU A 322 -11.65 -23.53 17.53
C LEU A 322 -13.12 -23.62 17.96
N LYS A 323 -13.76 -22.46 18.07
CA LYS A 323 -15.21 -22.31 18.25
C LYS A 323 -15.69 -21.41 17.14
N ILE A 324 -16.69 -21.86 16.41
CA ILE A 324 -17.29 -21.12 15.30
C ILE A 324 -18.69 -20.69 15.71
N ASP A 325 -18.88 -19.37 15.78
CA ASP A 325 -20.16 -18.72 16.07
C ASP A 325 -20.78 -18.26 14.74
N TYR A 326 -21.56 -19.14 14.10
CA TYR A 326 -22.12 -18.85 12.78
C TYR A 326 -23.20 -17.77 12.82
N ARG A 327 -22.97 -16.67 12.09
CA ARG A 327 -23.90 -15.55 11.95
C ARG A 327 -25.01 -15.88 10.94
N ALA A 328 -26.10 -16.45 11.44
CA ALA A 328 -27.25 -16.81 10.63
C ALA A 328 -28.12 -15.60 10.22
N ALA A 329 -28.70 -15.66 9.01
CA ALA A 329 -29.73 -14.73 8.60
C ALA A 329 -31.04 -14.98 9.39
N SER A 330 -31.38 -16.25 9.60
CA SER A 330 -32.61 -16.72 10.22
C SER A 330 -32.67 -16.37 11.71
N PRO A 331 -33.76 -15.71 12.18
CA PRO A 331 -33.94 -15.45 13.60
C PRO A 331 -34.14 -16.72 14.43
N SER A 332 -34.46 -17.86 13.81
CA SER A 332 -34.63 -19.16 14.48
C SER A 332 -33.31 -19.88 14.78
N ILE A 333 -32.19 -19.33 14.29
CA ILE A 333 -30.83 -19.85 14.46
C ILE A 333 -29.93 -18.81 15.18
N ARG A 334 -30.40 -17.56 15.35
CA ARG A 334 -29.63 -16.45 15.98
C ARG A 334 -29.30 -16.71 17.44
N GLY A 335 -28.03 -16.55 17.84
CA GLY A 335 -27.49 -16.59 19.22
C GLY A 335 -26.32 -17.58 19.36
N ASP A 336 -26.03 -18.07 20.57
CA ASP A 336 -24.87 -18.93 20.94
C ASP A 336 -24.85 -20.34 20.27
N MET A 337 -25.38 -20.48 19.06
CA MET A 337 -25.27 -21.69 18.24
C MET A 337 -23.80 -21.93 17.89
N LYS A 338 -23.15 -22.74 18.72
CA LYS A 338 -21.81 -23.25 18.45
C LYS A 338 -21.92 -24.35 17.41
N LEU A 339 -21.49 -24.05 16.20
CA LEU A 339 -21.39 -25.07 15.16
C LEU A 339 -20.49 -26.21 15.66
N LYS A 340 -20.96 -27.44 15.50
CA LYS A 340 -20.15 -28.63 15.77
C LYS A 340 -19.12 -28.76 14.66
N VAL A 341 -17.95 -28.17 14.87
CA VAL A 341 -16.78 -28.32 14.01
C VAL A 341 -15.87 -29.44 14.53
N PRO A 342 -15.02 -30.04 13.69
CA PRO A 342 -13.99 -30.98 14.14
C PRO A 342 -13.09 -30.37 15.22
N ASP A 343 -12.47 -31.21 16.05
CA ASP A 343 -11.56 -30.75 17.12
C ASP A 343 -10.27 -30.16 16.53
N LEU A 344 -10.31 -28.87 16.21
CA LEU A 344 -9.25 -28.15 15.50
C LEU A 344 -8.58 -27.09 16.40
N PRO A 345 -7.28 -26.81 16.18
CA PRO A 345 -6.59 -25.70 16.85
C PRO A 345 -7.21 -24.36 16.47
N ASN A 346 -7.10 -23.36 17.34
CA ASN A 346 -7.51 -21.99 17.05
C ASN A 346 -6.28 -21.10 16.74
N PRO A 347 -5.92 -20.89 15.47
CA PRO A 347 -4.80 -20.03 15.11
C PRO A 347 -5.04 -18.55 15.42
N PHE A 348 -6.28 -18.06 15.38
CA PHE A 348 -6.61 -16.62 15.54
C PHE A 348 -6.23 -16.04 16.91
N ILE A 349 -6.02 -16.88 17.93
CA ILE A 349 -5.56 -16.42 19.25
C ILE A 349 -4.03 -16.21 19.33
N LEU A 350 -3.29 -16.57 18.29
CA LEU A 350 -1.83 -16.52 18.28
C LEU A 350 -1.35 -15.14 17.82
N THR A 351 -0.53 -14.48 18.65
CA THR A 351 0.09 -13.19 18.31
C THR A 351 1.40 -13.35 17.56
N GLY A 352 2.19 -14.39 17.87
CA GLY A 352 3.52 -14.61 17.26
C GLY A 352 3.52 -14.64 15.72
N PRO A 353 2.67 -15.44 15.05
CA PRO A 353 2.56 -15.44 13.60
C PRO A 353 2.03 -14.11 13.04
N ILE A 354 1.06 -13.48 13.72
CA ILE A 354 0.51 -12.18 13.31
C ILE A 354 1.58 -11.10 13.35
N ASN A 355 2.45 -11.07 14.36
CA ASN A 355 3.56 -10.12 14.44
C ASN A 355 4.54 -10.29 13.28
N LYS A 356 4.85 -11.54 12.89
CA LYS A 356 5.69 -11.82 11.71
C LYS A 356 5.07 -11.33 10.41
N ILE A 357 3.74 -11.44 10.29
CA ILE A 357 3.00 -10.91 9.14
C ILE A 357 2.99 -9.37 9.19
N SER A 358 2.80 -8.77 10.36
CA SER A 358 2.84 -7.32 10.59
C SER A 358 4.15 -6.71 10.13
N GLU A 359 5.29 -7.33 10.43
CA GLU A 359 6.60 -6.83 9.97
C GLU A 359 6.66 -6.64 8.45
N ILE A 360 6.10 -7.58 7.67
CA ILE A 360 6.05 -7.48 6.20
C ILE A 360 5.03 -6.42 5.77
N ILE A 361 3.88 -6.35 6.46
CA ILE A 361 2.85 -5.35 6.17
C ILE A 361 3.39 -3.93 6.41
N ASP A 362 4.13 -3.71 7.48
CA ASP A 362 4.73 -2.43 7.83
C ASP A 362 5.80 -2.02 6.80
N GLU A 363 6.65 -2.95 6.38
CA GLU A 363 7.62 -2.76 5.28
C GLU A 363 6.92 -2.34 3.98
N CYS A 364 5.92 -3.10 3.53
CA CYS A 364 5.14 -2.79 2.33
C CYS A 364 4.38 -1.46 2.45
N THR A 365 3.88 -1.14 3.65
CA THR A 365 3.17 0.12 3.92
C THR A 365 4.12 1.31 3.82
N GLN A 366 5.35 1.19 4.35
CA GLN A 366 6.37 2.23 4.27
C GLN A 366 6.83 2.47 2.84
N GLU A 367 7.04 1.41 2.05
CA GLU A 367 7.39 1.52 0.63
C GLU A 367 6.29 2.20 -0.21
N LEU A 368 5.01 1.99 0.13
CA LEU A 368 3.87 2.58 -0.58
C LEU A 368 3.41 3.94 -0.04
N ASP A 369 3.93 4.39 1.10
CA ASP A 369 3.52 5.65 1.74
C ASP A 369 3.66 6.88 0.82
N PRO A 370 4.77 7.07 0.07
CA PRO A 370 4.90 8.20 -0.87
C PRO A 370 3.82 8.19 -1.96
N TYR A 371 3.56 7.02 -2.54
CA TYR A 371 2.53 6.84 -3.59
C TYR A 371 1.12 7.04 -3.03
N SER A 372 0.83 6.48 -1.86
CA SER A 372 -0.45 6.66 -1.18
C SER A 372 -0.74 8.12 -0.86
N ARG A 373 0.25 8.87 -0.35
CA ARG A 373 0.13 10.32 -0.07
C ARG A 373 -0.12 11.12 -1.34
N PHE A 374 0.45 10.73 -2.47
CA PHE A 374 0.17 11.38 -3.75
C PHE A 374 -1.29 11.17 -4.16
N LEU A 375 -1.79 9.93 -4.08
CA LEU A 375 -3.18 9.58 -4.41
C LEU A 375 -4.22 10.23 -3.49
N GLY A 376 -3.87 10.55 -2.24
CA GLY A 376 -4.77 11.26 -1.33
C GLY A 376 -5.03 12.72 -1.73
N ARG A 377 -4.17 13.32 -2.55
CA ARG A 377 -4.32 14.72 -2.96
C ARG A 377 -5.43 14.87 -4.00
N LYS A 378 -6.29 15.88 -3.82
CA LYS A 378 -7.34 16.22 -4.79
C LYS A 378 -6.74 16.50 -6.18
N GLY A 379 -7.35 15.90 -7.20
CA GLY A 379 -6.93 16.07 -8.60
C GLY A 379 -5.66 15.31 -9.00
N SER A 380 -5.15 14.41 -8.15
CA SER A 380 -4.04 13.52 -8.51
C SER A 380 -4.48 12.49 -9.56
N ASP A 381 -3.65 12.29 -10.59
CA ASP A 381 -3.86 11.25 -11.58
C ASP A 381 -2.94 10.04 -11.27
N PRO A 382 -3.49 8.86 -10.95
CA PRO A 382 -2.73 7.62 -10.73
C PRO A 382 -1.84 7.22 -11.91
N LYS A 383 -2.16 7.71 -13.12
CA LYS A 383 -1.40 7.45 -14.34
C LYS A 383 -0.37 8.53 -14.64
N SER A 384 -0.29 9.61 -13.87
CA SER A 384 0.70 10.67 -14.11
C SER A 384 2.13 10.15 -13.93
N LEU A 385 3.08 10.79 -14.59
CA LEU A 385 4.50 10.44 -14.45
C LEU A 385 5.00 10.54 -13.00
N THR A 386 4.51 11.53 -12.25
CA THR A 386 4.79 11.71 -10.82
C THR A 386 4.23 10.57 -9.98
N ALA A 387 3.04 10.06 -10.30
CA ALA A 387 2.50 8.87 -9.64
C ALA A 387 3.38 7.65 -9.93
N LEU A 388 3.73 7.43 -11.20
CA LEU A 388 4.52 6.28 -11.64
C LEU A 388 5.94 6.28 -11.05
N SER A 389 6.55 7.45 -10.85
CA SER A 389 7.90 7.54 -10.25
C SER A 389 7.94 7.22 -8.75
N LEU A 390 6.79 7.25 -8.06
CA LEU A 390 6.67 6.95 -6.63
C LEU A 390 6.36 5.48 -6.34
N ILE A 391 6.10 4.67 -7.36
CA ILE A 391 5.81 3.25 -7.22
C ILE A 391 7.14 2.47 -7.08
N PRO A 392 7.25 1.49 -6.17
CA PRO A 392 8.41 0.60 -6.08
C PRO A 392 8.77 -0.05 -7.44
N LYS A 393 10.07 -0.13 -7.74
CA LYS A 393 10.58 -0.58 -9.06
C LYS A 393 10.05 -1.97 -9.45
N GLU A 394 9.90 -2.85 -8.46
CA GLU A 394 9.41 -4.22 -8.65
C GLU A 394 7.96 -4.28 -9.14
N LEU A 395 7.13 -3.31 -8.73
CA LEU A 395 5.74 -3.20 -9.19
C LEU A 395 5.69 -2.65 -10.62
N ILE A 396 6.57 -1.71 -10.95
CA ILE A 396 6.65 -1.14 -12.31
C ILE A 396 7.07 -2.21 -13.30
N ALA A 397 8.13 -2.97 -12.99
CA ALA A 397 8.71 -3.99 -13.87
C ALA A 397 7.74 -5.10 -14.30
N GLN A 398 6.62 -5.27 -13.59
CA GLN A 398 5.63 -6.33 -13.81
C GLN A 398 4.36 -5.82 -14.49
N SER A 399 4.24 -4.50 -14.66
CA SER A 399 3.19 -3.91 -15.47
C SER A 399 3.44 -4.21 -16.96
N SER A 400 2.40 -4.63 -17.69
CA SER A 400 2.48 -4.84 -19.14
C SER A 400 2.90 -3.58 -19.91
N GLY A 401 2.55 -2.40 -19.37
CA GLY A 401 2.99 -1.10 -19.86
C GLY A 401 4.51 -0.91 -19.76
N ALA A 402 5.12 -1.20 -18.61
CA ALA A 402 6.56 -1.03 -18.42
C ALA A 402 7.39 -1.98 -19.30
N ASN A 403 6.94 -3.23 -19.51
CA ASN A 403 7.64 -4.14 -20.44
C ASN A 403 7.64 -3.58 -21.87
N THR A 404 6.50 -3.03 -22.32
CA THR A 404 6.41 -2.40 -23.65
C THR A 404 7.33 -1.19 -23.75
N ILE A 405 7.42 -0.38 -22.69
CA ILE A 405 8.34 0.77 -22.63
C ILE A 405 9.78 0.27 -22.65
N ARG A 406 10.13 -0.76 -21.88
CA ARG A 406 11.46 -1.39 -21.84
C ARG A 406 11.86 -1.88 -23.22
N ASP A 407 10.98 -2.58 -23.94
CA ASP A 407 11.26 -3.08 -25.30
C ASP A 407 11.47 -1.94 -26.30
N ARG A 408 10.74 -0.83 -26.13
CA ARG A 408 10.94 0.38 -26.95
C ARG A 408 12.28 1.04 -26.66
N LEU A 409 12.63 1.20 -25.38
CA LEU A 409 13.92 1.76 -24.96
C LEU A 409 15.09 0.86 -25.39
N ALA A 410 14.93 -0.46 -25.30
CA ALA A 410 15.90 -1.44 -25.78
C ALA A 410 16.15 -1.32 -27.28
N ARG A 411 15.10 -1.10 -28.09
CA ARG A 411 15.23 -0.86 -29.53
C ARG A 411 15.93 0.47 -29.83
N ILE A 412 15.64 1.52 -29.06
CA ILE A 412 16.28 2.83 -29.19
C ILE A 412 17.78 2.74 -28.83
N CYS A 413 18.13 1.93 -27.84
CA CYS A 413 19.51 1.75 -27.36
C CYS A 413 20.23 0.56 -28.02
N GLN A 414 19.71 0.01 -29.14
CA GLN A 414 20.28 -1.20 -29.76
C GLN A 414 21.70 -0.98 -30.30
N SER A 415 22.01 0.25 -30.72
CA SER A 415 23.33 0.67 -31.21
C SER A 415 24.18 1.39 -30.16
N GLY A 416 23.81 1.32 -28.87
CA GLY A 416 24.48 2.03 -27.78
C GLY A 416 23.57 3.11 -27.16
N ILE A 417 24.07 4.34 -27.06
CA ILE A 417 23.30 5.45 -26.47
C ILE A 417 22.20 5.89 -27.43
N GLY A 418 20.96 5.88 -26.94
CA GLY A 418 19.80 6.33 -27.70
C GLY A 418 19.62 7.85 -27.61
N PHE A 419 19.62 8.55 -28.73
CA PHE A 419 19.39 10.01 -28.76
C PHE A 419 18.06 10.34 -29.43
N LEU A 420 17.16 11.02 -28.71
CA LEU A 420 15.80 11.28 -29.17
C LEU A 420 15.23 12.60 -28.64
N PRO A 421 14.24 13.19 -29.34
CA PRO A 421 13.50 14.34 -28.82
C PRO A 421 12.75 14.00 -27.53
N LEU A 422 12.67 14.96 -26.62
CA LEU A 422 11.98 14.80 -25.34
C LEU A 422 10.49 14.44 -25.53
N GLU A 423 9.83 15.03 -26.53
CA GLU A 423 8.45 14.68 -26.91
C GLU A 423 8.31 13.19 -27.27
N THR A 424 9.29 12.62 -27.96
CA THR A 424 9.28 11.20 -28.34
C THR A 424 9.43 10.31 -27.11
N LEU A 425 10.22 10.73 -26.13
CA LEU A 425 10.32 10.02 -24.85
C LEU A 425 8.98 10.04 -24.10
N TYR A 426 8.33 11.20 -23.98
CA TYR A 426 6.99 11.31 -23.37
C TYR A 426 5.96 10.42 -24.09
N LYS A 427 5.94 10.41 -25.43
CA LYS A 427 5.09 9.50 -26.22
C LYS A 427 5.42 8.02 -25.98
N THR A 428 6.70 7.69 -25.80
CA THR A 428 7.16 6.33 -25.54
C THR A 428 6.62 5.80 -24.21
N ILE A 429 6.60 6.64 -23.19
CA ILE A 429 6.06 6.33 -21.84
C ILE A 429 4.54 6.54 -21.72
N GLY A 430 3.86 6.92 -22.81
CA GLY A 430 2.41 7.11 -22.85
C GLY A 430 1.92 8.38 -22.15
N GLN A 431 2.78 9.39 -21.99
CA GLN A 431 2.49 10.67 -21.35
C GLN A 431 2.48 11.81 -22.37
N LYS A 432 1.84 12.92 -22.02
CA LYS A 432 1.95 14.17 -22.80
C LYS A 432 3.11 15.01 -22.24
N PRO A 433 3.92 15.67 -23.10
CA PRO A 433 4.93 16.59 -22.62
C PRO A 433 4.26 17.76 -21.87
N PRO A 434 4.84 18.21 -20.74
CA PRO A 434 4.31 19.35 -20.00
C PRO A 434 4.50 20.66 -20.77
N VAL A 435 3.64 21.65 -20.50
CA VAL A 435 3.71 22.99 -21.12
C VAL A 435 4.95 23.77 -20.65
N LYS A 436 5.44 23.49 -19.44
CA LYS A 436 6.67 24.06 -18.87
C LYS A 436 7.44 22.94 -18.18
N LEU A 437 8.75 22.85 -18.40
CA LEU A 437 9.60 21.87 -17.72
C LEU A 437 10.01 22.36 -16.33
N LEU A 438 9.34 21.85 -15.30
CA LEU A 438 9.71 22.10 -13.91
C LEU A 438 10.79 21.11 -13.44
N LYS A 439 11.61 21.51 -12.45
CA LYS A 439 12.67 20.66 -11.87
C LYS A 439 12.10 19.31 -11.41
N LYS A 440 10.98 19.35 -10.68
CA LYS A 440 10.29 18.17 -10.13
C LYS A 440 9.79 17.18 -11.20
N GLU A 441 9.37 17.68 -12.37
CA GLU A 441 8.91 16.83 -13.47
C GLU A 441 10.07 16.09 -14.13
N LEU A 442 11.21 16.77 -14.31
CA LEU A 442 12.44 16.16 -14.84
C LEU A 442 13.02 15.12 -13.88
N GLU A 443 12.98 15.38 -12.57
CA GLU A 443 13.37 14.41 -11.55
C GLU A 443 12.45 13.18 -11.55
N SER A 444 11.14 13.39 -11.71
CA SER A 444 10.16 12.31 -11.81
C SER A 444 10.36 11.49 -13.08
N LEU A 445 10.66 12.14 -14.21
CA LEU A 445 11.00 11.47 -15.47
C LEU A 445 12.26 10.62 -15.33
N ALA A 446 13.34 11.19 -14.78
CA ALA A 446 14.59 10.47 -14.56
C ALA A 446 14.38 9.25 -13.65
N SER A 447 13.66 9.43 -12.54
CA SER A 447 13.35 8.35 -11.59
C SER A 447 12.48 7.26 -12.21
N PHE A 448 11.51 7.61 -13.05
CA PHE A 448 10.69 6.64 -13.77
C PHE A 448 11.50 5.83 -14.78
N ILE A 449 12.34 6.48 -15.59
CA ILE A 449 13.20 5.79 -16.57
C ILE A 449 14.19 4.85 -15.86
N GLU A 450 14.71 5.30 -14.71
CA GLU A 450 15.58 4.51 -13.82
C GLU A 450 14.88 3.33 -13.17
N SER A 451 13.57 3.40 -12.95
CA SER A 451 12.77 2.26 -12.50
C SER A 451 12.60 1.15 -13.56
N ILE A 452 12.92 1.45 -14.82
CA ILE A 452 12.86 0.53 -15.98
C ILE A 452 14.27 0.08 -16.40
N ASP A 453 15.29 0.31 -15.56
CA ASP A 453 16.70 -0.03 -15.78
C ASP A 453 17.40 0.77 -16.90
N TYR A 454 17.01 2.04 -17.08
CA TYR A 454 17.66 2.98 -18.00
C TYR A 454 18.00 4.30 -17.30
N GLY A 455 18.99 5.03 -17.80
CA GLY A 455 19.29 6.39 -17.35
C GLY A 455 18.97 7.42 -18.43
N ILE A 456 18.81 8.67 -18.02
CA ILE A 456 18.64 9.81 -18.92
C ILE A 456 19.80 10.79 -18.76
N ALA A 457 20.22 11.41 -19.86
CA ALA A 457 21.16 12.52 -19.87
C ALA A 457 20.60 13.67 -20.73
N PRO A 458 20.56 14.92 -20.22
CA PRO A 458 21.03 15.35 -18.91
C PRO A 458 20.05 14.94 -17.80
N ASP A 459 20.58 14.33 -16.74
CA ASP A 459 19.88 14.13 -15.47
C ASP A 459 20.08 15.36 -14.58
N ILE A 460 19.00 16.06 -14.23
CA ILE A 460 19.06 17.25 -13.37
C ILE A 460 19.60 16.95 -11.97
N ARG A 461 19.46 15.71 -11.48
CA ARG A 461 19.91 15.28 -10.14
C ARG A 461 21.43 15.23 -10.05
N TYR A 462 22.11 14.94 -11.17
CA TYR A 462 23.55 14.65 -11.18
C TYR A 462 24.35 15.59 -12.08
N HIS A 463 23.82 15.96 -13.26
CA HIS A 463 24.50 16.79 -14.25
C HIS A 463 24.21 18.29 -14.08
N ASN A 464 23.22 18.66 -13.25
CA ASN A 464 22.78 20.04 -13.03
C ASN A 464 22.38 20.80 -14.32
N MET A 465 21.88 20.07 -15.31
CA MET A 465 21.46 20.61 -16.60
C MET A 465 19.99 20.30 -16.89
N LYS A 466 19.32 21.23 -17.57
CA LYS A 466 17.92 21.08 -17.99
C LYS A 466 17.85 20.97 -19.51
N PRO A 467 17.19 19.93 -20.07
CA PRO A 467 16.88 19.90 -21.48
C PRO A 467 15.81 20.97 -21.79
N THR A 468 15.76 21.44 -23.03
CA THR A 468 14.67 22.29 -23.53
C THR A 468 13.45 21.46 -23.89
N ILE A 469 12.25 22.08 -23.95
CA ILE A 469 10.98 21.40 -24.28
C ILE A 469 11.06 20.73 -25.66
N ASP A 470 11.58 21.48 -26.64
CA ASP A 470 11.82 20.98 -28.01
C ASP A 470 13.21 20.32 -28.16
N GLY A 471 13.89 20.09 -27.04
CA GLY A 471 15.23 19.53 -26.99
C GLY A 471 15.26 18.01 -27.15
N SER A 472 16.47 17.48 -27.25
CA SER A 472 16.74 16.05 -27.23
C SER A 472 17.33 15.61 -25.90
N VAL A 473 17.23 14.32 -25.62
CA VAL A 473 17.82 13.65 -24.46
C VAL A 473 18.52 12.38 -24.93
N ALA A 474 19.57 12.00 -24.20
CA ALA A 474 20.26 10.73 -24.37
C ALA A 474 19.74 9.71 -23.34
N ILE A 475 19.55 8.46 -23.76
CA ILE A 475 19.14 7.33 -22.93
C ILE A 475 20.24 6.28 -22.99
N PHE A 476 20.58 5.73 -21.83
CA PHE A 476 21.61 4.70 -21.71
C PHE A 476 21.13 3.55 -20.81
N PRO A 477 21.60 2.30 -21.06
CA PRO A 477 21.17 1.14 -20.28
C PRO A 477 21.71 1.18 -18.85
N LYS A 478 21.06 0.44 -17.94
CA LYS A 478 21.36 0.27 -16.50
C LYS A 478 21.15 1.51 -15.62
N GLY A 479 21.22 2.71 -16.18
CA GLY A 479 21.04 3.95 -15.42
C GLY A 479 22.06 4.13 -14.31
N HIS A 480 21.72 4.92 -13.29
CA HIS A 480 22.62 5.21 -12.16
C HIS A 480 22.51 4.19 -11.02
N GLY A 481 21.42 3.42 -10.97
CA GLY A 481 21.23 2.32 -10.02
C GLY A 481 20.48 2.73 -8.75
N MET A 482 20.73 2.04 -7.64
CA MET A 482 20.21 2.45 -6.33
C MET A 482 21.28 3.26 -5.59
N ASP A 483 20.86 4.36 -4.93
CA ASP A 483 21.70 5.21 -4.09
C ASP A 483 22.98 5.74 -4.76
N PHE A 484 22.89 6.08 -6.04
CA PHE A 484 24.01 6.69 -6.76
C PHE A 484 24.44 8.01 -6.13
N ARG A 485 25.72 8.09 -5.74
CA ARG A 485 26.34 9.29 -5.19
C ARG A 485 27.49 9.72 -6.09
N PRO A 486 27.35 10.84 -6.84
CA PRO A 486 28.40 11.28 -7.76
C PRO A 486 29.65 11.70 -6.98
N SER A 487 30.81 11.17 -7.38
CA SER A 487 32.10 11.58 -6.83
C SER A 487 32.45 13.04 -7.16
N LYS A 488 33.45 13.60 -6.48
CA LYS A 488 34.02 14.91 -6.85
C LYS A 488 34.56 14.87 -8.29
N GLU A 489 35.22 13.78 -8.66
CA GLU A 489 35.80 13.58 -9.98
C GLU A 489 34.72 13.57 -11.08
N PHE A 490 33.59 12.89 -10.84
CA PHE A 490 32.45 12.90 -11.76
C PHE A 490 31.97 14.33 -12.08
N ARG A 491 31.86 15.19 -11.07
CA ARG A 491 31.44 16.58 -11.26
C ARG A 491 32.46 17.37 -12.07
N THR A 492 33.74 17.23 -11.75
CA THR A 492 34.84 17.89 -12.49
C THR A 492 34.85 17.48 -13.95
N VAL A 493 34.79 16.17 -14.22
CA VAL A 493 34.79 15.64 -15.59
C VAL A 493 33.53 16.09 -16.33
N ALA A 494 32.34 16.08 -15.71
CA ALA A 494 31.12 16.61 -16.33
C ALA A 494 31.28 18.09 -16.75
N THR A 495 31.92 18.92 -15.93
CA THR A 495 32.21 20.32 -16.28
C THR A 495 33.21 20.42 -17.44
N ILE A 496 34.26 19.59 -17.44
CA ILE A 496 35.24 19.54 -18.54
C ILE A 496 34.58 19.13 -19.85
N LEU A 497 33.75 18.08 -19.86
CA LEU A 497 33.05 17.61 -21.06
C LEU A 497 32.12 18.69 -21.62
N ARG A 498 31.44 19.43 -20.74
CA ARG A 498 30.58 20.55 -21.14
C ARG A 498 31.37 21.70 -21.75
N LEU A 499 32.50 22.07 -21.15
CA LEU A 499 33.40 23.11 -21.68
C LEU A 499 34.03 22.68 -23.01
N GLY A 500 34.50 21.43 -23.10
CA GLY A 500 35.05 20.86 -24.33
C GLY A 500 34.02 20.86 -25.46
N ALA A 501 32.78 20.42 -25.18
CA ALA A 501 31.70 20.49 -26.16
C ALA A 501 31.34 21.91 -26.60
N MET A 502 31.54 22.95 -25.77
CA MET A 502 31.37 24.34 -26.21
C MET A 502 32.44 24.78 -27.22
N VAL A 503 33.67 24.28 -27.08
CA VAL A 503 34.77 24.58 -28.00
C VAL A 503 34.54 23.84 -29.31
N SER A 504 34.26 22.55 -29.26
CA SER A 504 34.06 21.71 -30.45
C SER A 504 32.79 22.02 -31.28
N GLN A 505 31.88 22.86 -30.80
CA GLN A 505 30.64 23.24 -31.51
C GLN A 505 30.75 24.53 -32.35
N ILE A 506 31.91 25.19 -32.33
CA ILE A 506 32.09 26.50 -32.97
C ILE A 506 32.13 26.36 -34.48
N ASP A 507 32.96 25.44 -34.95
CA ASP A 507 32.92 25.00 -36.33
C ASP A 507 31.75 24.03 -36.45
N LYS A 508 30.82 24.31 -37.35
CA LYS A 508 29.57 23.53 -37.51
C LYS A 508 29.80 22.04 -37.86
N ASP A 509 31.05 21.63 -38.02
CA ASP A 509 31.50 20.27 -38.24
C ASP A 509 32.36 19.83 -37.05
N LEU A 510 31.80 18.95 -36.22
CA LEU A 510 32.52 18.32 -35.12
C LEU A 510 33.63 17.40 -35.68
N ALA A 511 34.89 17.67 -35.34
CA ALA A 511 35.98 16.79 -35.72
C ALA A 511 35.94 15.48 -34.92
N PRO A 512 35.97 14.30 -35.56
CA PRO A 512 35.99 13.00 -34.86
C PRO A 512 37.13 12.85 -33.85
N GLU A 513 38.26 13.54 -34.09
CA GLU A 513 39.44 13.55 -33.22
C GLU A 513 39.19 14.25 -31.88
N GLU A 514 38.39 15.33 -31.86
CA GLU A 514 38.00 16.03 -30.63
C GLU A 514 37.04 15.19 -29.78
N GLU A 515 36.06 14.53 -30.42
CA GLU A 515 35.14 13.60 -29.75
C GLU A 515 35.92 12.42 -29.15
N ALA A 516 36.90 11.87 -29.87
CA ALA A 516 37.75 10.79 -29.36
C ALA A 516 38.58 11.22 -28.14
N THR A 517 39.07 12.47 -28.13
CA THR A 517 39.82 13.04 -27.00
C THR A 517 38.91 13.25 -25.77
N LEU A 518 37.68 13.71 -25.97
CA LEU A 518 36.70 13.82 -24.87
C LEU A 518 36.26 12.45 -24.34
N GLN A 519 36.17 11.44 -25.20
CA GLN A 519 35.88 10.07 -24.78
C GLN A 519 37.05 9.43 -24.01
N SER A 520 38.30 9.69 -24.40
CA SER A 520 39.48 9.14 -23.71
C SER A 520 39.61 9.65 -22.27
N LEU A 521 39.24 10.93 -22.03
CA LEU A 521 39.15 11.50 -20.69
C LEU A 521 38.22 10.72 -19.75
N ILE A 522 37.19 10.07 -20.29
CA ILE A 522 36.24 9.25 -19.52
C ILE A 522 36.78 7.82 -19.37
N SER A 523 37.27 7.21 -20.45
CA SER A 523 37.73 5.81 -20.44
C SER A 523 38.96 5.61 -19.56
N ASP A 524 39.91 6.54 -19.63
CA ASP A 524 41.25 6.38 -19.05
C ASP A 524 41.32 6.81 -17.59
N ASN A 525 40.30 7.54 -17.11
CA ASN A 525 40.19 7.97 -15.73
C ASN A 525 39.92 6.76 -14.81
N ARG A 526 40.83 6.51 -13.86
CA ARG A 526 40.76 5.37 -12.93
C ARG A 526 39.96 5.67 -11.68
N ASP A 527 39.72 6.95 -11.39
CA ASP A 527 38.99 7.39 -10.20
C ASP A 527 37.47 7.35 -10.41
N LEU A 528 37.01 7.19 -11.67
CA LEU A 528 35.60 7.00 -12.03
C LEU A 528 35.17 5.53 -11.97
N THR A 529 34.03 5.28 -11.35
CA THR A 529 33.34 3.99 -11.38
C THR A 529 32.75 3.69 -12.77
N THR A 530 32.45 2.42 -13.06
CA THR A 530 31.82 2.04 -14.35
C THR A 530 30.50 2.75 -14.59
N ILE A 531 29.69 2.94 -13.54
CA ILE A 531 28.39 3.64 -13.62
C ILE A 531 28.59 5.11 -13.94
N GLU A 532 29.57 5.76 -13.31
CA GLU A 532 29.94 7.15 -13.61
C GLU A 532 30.43 7.30 -15.05
N LYS A 533 31.24 6.36 -15.55
CA LYS A 533 31.68 6.35 -16.94
C LYS A 533 30.50 6.26 -17.91
N ASP A 534 29.60 5.28 -17.71
CA ASP A 534 28.41 5.11 -18.56
C ASP A 534 27.54 6.38 -18.60
N SER A 535 27.31 7.00 -17.42
CA SER A 535 26.59 8.27 -17.32
C SER A 535 27.29 9.42 -18.02
N LEU A 536 28.60 9.57 -17.84
CA LEU A 536 29.38 10.65 -18.46
C LEU A 536 29.48 10.48 -19.98
N THR A 537 29.58 9.25 -20.49
CA THR A 537 29.56 8.98 -21.93
C THR A 537 28.20 9.35 -22.52
N ALA A 538 27.09 9.02 -21.86
CA ALA A 538 25.76 9.46 -22.28
C ALA A 538 25.61 10.99 -22.24
N PHE A 539 26.17 11.63 -21.22
CA PHE A 539 26.18 13.08 -21.09
C PHE A 539 27.02 13.76 -22.18
N LEU A 540 28.21 13.23 -22.50
CA LEU A 540 29.05 13.71 -23.60
C LEU A 540 28.31 13.61 -24.94
N HIS A 541 27.67 12.46 -25.20
CA HIS A 541 26.90 12.22 -26.41
C HIS A 541 25.78 13.26 -26.59
N TRP A 542 25.14 13.67 -25.48
CA TRP A 542 24.14 14.75 -25.46
C TRP A 542 24.78 16.13 -25.65
N CYS A 543 25.87 16.43 -24.94
CA CYS A 543 26.54 17.73 -24.97
C CYS A 543 27.02 18.11 -26.36
N ILE A 544 27.59 17.17 -27.11
CA ILE A 544 28.11 17.38 -28.47
C ILE A 544 26.99 17.66 -29.48
N ARG A 545 25.81 17.06 -29.31
CA ARG A 545 24.69 17.13 -30.27
C ARG A 545 23.65 18.20 -29.92
N THR A 546 23.81 18.88 -28.79
CA THR A 546 22.90 19.92 -28.31
C THR A 546 23.68 21.20 -28.05
N PRO A 547 23.25 22.38 -28.51
CA PRO A 547 23.97 23.63 -28.27
C PRO A 547 24.21 23.88 -26.78
N GLN A 548 25.48 24.00 -26.39
CA GLN A 548 25.87 24.29 -25.00
C GLN A 548 25.91 25.81 -24.75
N ASN A 549 25.52 26.24 -23.55
CA ASN A 549 25.58 27.64 -23.12
C ASN A 549 26.30 27.80 -21.78
N ALA A 550 26.75 29.01 -21.45
CA ALA A 550 27.48 29.28 -20.20
C ALA A 550 26.59 29.31 -18.92
N ALA A 551 25.29 29.00 -19.01
CA ALA A 551 24.37 29.12 -17.87
C ALA A 551 24.66 28.08 -16.78
N GLY A 552 24.84 28.52 -15.53
CA GLY A 552 25.16 27.62 -14.39
C GLY A 552 26.61 27.15 -14.31
N LEU A 553 27.46 27.48 -15.29
CA LEU A 553 28.89 27.15 -15.25
C LEU A 553 29.64 28.01 -14.23
N LYS A 554 29.24 29.28 -14.09
CA LYS A 554 29.90 30.26 -13.22
C LYS A 554 29.82 29.91 -11.73
N SER A 555 28.71 29.31 -11.29
CA SER A 555 28.56 28.83 -9.90
C SER A 555 29.43 27.59 -9.66
N GLN A 556 29.39 26.59 -10.56
CA GLN A 556 30.21 25.39 -10.45
C GLN A 556 31.71 25.70 -10.47
N LEU A 557 32.15 26.63 -11.32
CA LEU A 557 33.55 27.03 -11.44
C LEU A 557 34.02 27.97 -10.32
N SER A 558 33.11 28.53 -9.52
CA SER A 558 33.47 29.34 -8.33
C SER A 558 33.90 28.49 -7.14
N GLU A 559 33.46 27.23 -7.09
CA GLU A 559 33.79 26.25 -6.04
C GLU A 559 35.12 25.51 -6.30
N VAL A 560 35.72 25.70 -7.48
CA VAL A 560 36.92 24.99 -7.94
C VAL A 560 38.19 25.77 -7.60
N SER A 561 39.22 25.08 -7.10
CA SER A 561 40.50 25.69 -6.71
C SER A 561 41.30 26.24 -7.91
N LYS A 562 42.26 27.15 -7.65
CA LYS A 562 43.08 27.77 -8.70
C LYS A 562 43.92 26.73 -9.48
N THR A 563 44.37 25.67 -8.82
CA THR A 563 45.12 24.57 -9.43
C THR A 563 44.26 23.71 -10.35
N GLU A 564 43.01 23.44 -9.96
CA GLU A 564 42.05 22.69 -10.79
C GLU A 564 41.62 23.49 -12.01
N LYS A 565 41.48 24.81 -11.90
CA LYS A 565 41.19 25.70 -13.05
C LYS A 565 42.27 25.66 -14.13
N SER A 566 43.54 25.66 -13.74
CA SER A 566 44.65 25.49 -14.68
C SER A 566 44.70 24.09 -15.29
N ALA A 567 44.33 23.04 -14.54
CA ALA A 567 44.22 21.69 -15.11
C ALA A 567 43.10 21.61 -16.15
N ILE A 568 41.92 22.17 -15.86
CA ILE A 568 40.79 22.26 -16.80
C ILE A 568 41.20 23.01 -18.06
N SER A 569 41.95 24.11 -17.92
CA SER A 569 42.35 24.94 -19.05
C SER A 569 43.33 24.23 -20.00
N HIS A 570 44.28 23.45 -19.47
CA HIS A 570 45.15 22.59 -20.27
C HIS A 570 44.38 21.48 -20.99
N ILE A 571 43.36 20.89 -20.35
CA ILE A 571 42.52 19.86 -20.98
C ILE A 571 41.72 20.47 -22.14
N LEU A 572 41.18 21.69 -21.99
CA LEU A 572 40.46 22.36 -23.07
C LEU A 572 41.33 22.67 -24.28
N ILE A 573 42.58 23.06 -24.06
CA ILE A 573 43.54 23.25 -25.17
C ILE A 573 43.87 21.91 -25.83
N THR A 574 44.03 20.84 -25.04
CA THR A 574 44.28 19.49 -25.58
C THR A 574 43.14 19.02 -26.48
N VAL A 575 41.88 19.31 -26.09
CA VAL A 575 40.70 19.02 -26.91
C VAL A 575 40.70 19.86 -28.19
N ALA A 576 40.90 21.18 -28.09
CA ALA A 576 40.93 22.06 -29.25
C ALA A 576 42.11 21.80 -30.21
N HIS A 577 43.18 21.18 -29.73
CA HIS A 577 44.36 20.81 -30.54
C HIS A 577 44.26 19.37 -31.10
N ALA A 578 43.16 18.64 -30.86
CA ALA A 578 43.09 17.22 -31.23
C ALA A 578 43.18 16.98 -32.75
N ASP A 579 42.74 17.92 -33.58
CA ASP A 579 42.82 17.89 -35.05
C ASP A 579 44.15 18.43 -35.61
N GLY A 580 45.02 18.96 -34.75
CA GLY A 580 46.34 19.49 -35.09
C GLY A 580 46.38 20.95 -35.52
N GLU A 581 45.24 21.65 -35.66
CA GLU A 581 45.19 23.07 -36.05
C GLU A 581 44.10 23.85 -35.28
N ILE A 582 44.50 24.68 -34.31
CA ILE A 582 43.54 25.53 -33.57
C ILE A 582 43.15 26.74 -34.43
N LYS A 583 41.86 26.89 -34.75
CA LYS A 583 41.35 27.98 -35.59
C LYS A 583 41.19 29.28 -34.80
N PRO A 584 41.26 30.45 -35.46
CA PRO A 584 41.13 31.75 -34.78
C PRO A 584 39.79 31.96 -34.04
N GLU A 585 38.71 31.28 -34.47
CA GLU A 585 37.41 31.37 -33.81
C GLU A 585 37.38 30.58 -32.48
N GLU A 586 38.09 29.44 -32.43
CA GLU A 586 38.26 28.62 -31.22
C GLU A 586 39.12 29.35 -30.19
N ILE A 587 40.20 30.02 -30.62
CA ILE A 587 41.04 30.85 -29.74
C ILE A 587 40.18 31.93 -29.07
N LYS A 588 39.30 32.63 -29.82
CA LYS A 588 38.40 33.65 -29.25
C LYS A 588 37.42 33.08 -28.22
N GLN A 589 37.02 31.82 -28.37
CA GLN A 589 36.14 31.15 -27.40
C GLN A 589 36.91 30.64 -26.19
N LEU A 590 38.11 30.08 -26.37
CA LEU A 590 39.02 29.76 -25.27
C LEU A 590 39.33 31.01 -24.44
N GLU A 591 39.57 32.17 -25.06
CA GLU A 591 39.73 33.46 -24.37
C GLU A 591 38.49 33.84 -23.52
N LYS A 592 37.28 33.61 -24.04
CA LYS A 592 36.02 33.83 -23.30
C LYS A 592 35.83 32.83 -22.15
N LEU A 593 36.24 31.59 -22.35
CA LEU A 593 36.16 30.56 -21.31
C LEU A 593 37.19 30.81 -20.21
N TYR A 594 38.42 31.23 -20.54
CA TYR A 594 39.47 31.59 -19.59
C TYR A 594 39.03 32.76 -18.70
N THR A 595 38.47 33.82 -19.29
CA THR A 595 37.91 34.95 -18.53
C THR A 595 36.73 34.51 -17.64
N THR A 596 35.91 33.56 -18.10
CA THR A 596 34.81 32.98 -17.30
C THR A 596 35.32 32.10 -16.14
N LEU A 597 36.45 31.41 -16.33
CA LEU A 597 37.16 30.63 -15.32
C LEU A 597 37.88 31.51 -14.28
N GLY A 598 38.09 32.80 -14.59
CA GLY A 598 38.88 33.73 -13.78
C GLY A 598 40.39 33.62 -14.03
N LEU A 599 40.77 33.13 -15.21
CA LEU A 599 42.14 33.08 -15.72
C LEU A 599 42.42 34.25 -16.66
N ASP A 600 43.70 34.55 -16.89
CA ASP A 600 44.10 35.70 -17.69
C ASP A 600 43.94 35.40 -19.19
N LYS A 601 43.54 36.40 -19.97
CA LYS A 601 43.25 36.21 -21.41
C LYS A 601 44.53 35.86 -22.18
N GLU A 602 45.63 36.47 -21.78
CA GLU A 602 46.95 36.36 -22.38
C GLU A 602 47.62 35.01 -22.10
N GLN A 603 47.10 34.21 -21.16
CA GLN A 603 47.61 32.86 -20.87
C GLN A 603 47.27 31.85 -21.97
N VAL A 604 46.19 32.07 -22.73
CA VAL A 604 45.72 31.14 -23.78
C VAL A 604 46.81 30.88 -24.82
N THR A 605 47.47 31.93 -25.32
CA THR A 605 48.52 31.80 -26.34
C THR A 605 49.78 31.13 -25.78
N GLY A 606 50.14 31.43 -24.54
CA GLY A 606 51.26 30.78 -23.84
C GLY A 606 51.03 29.28 -23.63
N ASP A 607 49.83 28.89 -23.20
CA ASP A 607 49.48 27.50 -22.95
C ASP A 607 49.35 26.69 -24.25
N ILE A 608 48.86 27.30 -25.35
CA ILE A 608 48.87 26.69 -26.69
C ILE A 608 50.31 26.41 -27.15
N HIS A 609 51.22 27.39 -27.01
CA HIS A 609 52.62 27.21 -27.38
C HIS A 609 53.34 26.17 -26.51
N ALA A 610 53.02 26.09 -25.21
CA ALA A 610 53.57 25.07 -24.32
C ALA A 610 53.14 23.65 -24.72
N LEU A 611 51.89 23.48 -25.18
CA LEU A 611 51.39 22.19 -25.68
C LEU A 611 52.00 21.83 -27.05
N ALA A 612 52.10 22.79 -27.98
CA ALA A 612 52.73 22.60 -29.29
C ALA A 612 54.23 22.27 -29.18
N ALA A 613 54.94 22.85 -28.20
CA ALA A 613 56.37 22.57 -27.96
C ALA A 613 56.64 21.15 -27.41
N ASN A 614 55.65 20.50 -26.77
CA ASN A 614 55.74 19.10 -26.35
C ASN A 614 55.57 18.11 -27.51
N GLY A 615 55.19 18.59 -28.71
CA GLY A 615 55.11 17.84 -29.96
C GLY A 615 56.42 17.77 -30.75
N GLY A 616 57.59 17.94 -30.13
CA GLY A 616 58.91 17.76 -30.77
C GLY A 616 59.28 18.83 -31.82
N PRO A 617 60.56 19.24 -31.92
CA PRO A 617 60.96 20.29 -32.86
C PRO A 617 60.96 19.78 -34.31
N ILE A 618 60.17 20.41 -35.18
CA ILE A 618 60.34 20.30 -36.64
C ILE A 618 61.59 21.11 -37.01
N THR A 619 62.71 20.41 -37.22
CA THR A 619 63.94 21.01 -37.74
C THR A 619 63.77 21.34 -39.21
N VAL A 620 63.66 22.63 -39.54
CA VAL A 620 63.75 23.13 -40.92
C VAL A 620 65.23 23.18 -41.30
N GLY A 621 65.67 22.23 -42.13
CA GLY A 621 67.06 22.15 -42.59
C GLY A 621 67.39 23.20 -43.65
N LEU A 622 68.30 24.12 -43.33
CA LEU A 622 69.01 24.94 -44.32
C LEU A 622 70.08 24.09 -45.03
N LYS A 623 70.20 24.35 -46.33
CA LYS A 623 70.99 23.64 -47.34
C LYS A 623 72.48 23.98 -47.23
N ASP A 624 73.38 23.00 -47.35
CA ASP A 624 74.48 23.05 -48.32
C ASP A 624 75.29 21.73 -48.47
N HIS A 625 75.87 21.62 -49.68
CA HIS A 625 76.79 20.65 -50.31
C HIS A 625 77.67 19.82 -49.34
N ASP A 626 78.03 18.55 -49.56
CA ASP A 626 78.62 17.95 -50.77
C ASP A 626 78.68 16.39 -50.65
N THR A 627 78.90 15.71 -51.77
CA THR A 627 78.82 14.24 -51.92
C THR A 627 80.00 13.44 -51.33
N SER A 628 79.74 12.29 -50.67
CA SER A 628 80.16 10.92 -51.10
C SER A 628 80.28 9.87 -49.96
N TYR A 629 79.83 8.65 -50.31
CA TYR A 629 79.95 7.33 -49.64
C TYR A 629 78.82 6.81 -48.73
N ALA A 630 78.70 5.48 -48.79
CA ALA A 630 77.49 4.68 -48.71
C ALA A 630 77.24 3.99 -47.35
N ILE A 631 75.93 3.86 -47.07
CA ILE A 631 75.14 3.07 -46.11
C ILE A 631 75.84 1.93 -45.33
N PRO A 632 75.74 1.92 -43.99
CA PRO A 632 75.65 0.70 -43.18
C PRO A 632 74.18 0.32 -42.92
N GLN A 633 73.82 -0.94 -43.19
CA GLN A 633 72.52 -1.53 -42.86
C GLN A 633 72.36 -1.82 -41.35
N PRO A 634 71.12 -1.95 -40.84
CA PRO A 634 70.77 -1.76 -39.44
C PRO A 634 71.11 -2.97 -38.56
N VAL A 635 71.71 -2.71 -37.40
CA VAL A 635 71.83 -3.70 -36.32
C VAL A 635 70.67 -3.51 -35.35
N LYS A 636 69.76 -4.47 -35.30
CA LYS A 636 68.73 -4.60 -34.25
C LYS A 636 69.41 -4.79 -32.87
N PRO A 637 69.00 -4.07 -31.82
CA PRO A 637 69.16 -4.53 -30.46
C PRO A 637 67.87 -5.22 -30.00
N LEU A 638 67.94 -6.54 -29.79
CA LEU A 638 67.00 -7.26 -28.95
C LEU A 638 67.40 -7.03 -27.48
N GLY A 639 66.44 -6.58 -26.67
CA GLY A 639 66.28 -7.05 -25.28
C GLY A 639 67.06 -6.34 -24.17
N THR A 640 66.51 -5.24 -23.65
CA THR A 640 66.42 -5.00 -22.19
C THR A 640 65.26 -4.03 -21.90
N PRO A 641 64.36 -4.32 -20.95
CA PRO A 641 63.28 -3.41 -20.60
C PRO A 641 63.83 -2.27 -19.74
N MET A 642 63.76 -1.02 -20.23
CA MET A 642 63.84 0.12 -19.32
C MET A 642 62.47 0.28 -18.67
N GLY A 643 62.36 -0.27 -17.47
CA GLY A 643 61.25 -0.03 -16.55
C GLY A 643 61.15 1.45 -16.21
N PHE A 644 59.93 1.96 -16.25
CA PHE A 644 59.54 3.22 -15.65
C PHE A 644 59.81 3.14 -14.14
N VAL A 645 60.81 3.87 -13.63
CA VAL A 645 61.08 3.95 -12.19
C VAL A 645 60.24 5.08 -11.60
N LEU A 646 59.18 4.69 -10.90
CA LEU A 646 58.30 5.58 -10.16
C LEU A 646 59.06 6.09 -8.92
N ASN A 647 59.24 7.41 -8.79
CA ASN A 647 59.92 8.00 -7.64
C ASN A 647 58.97 8.00 -6.42
N GLU A 648 59.03 6.96 -5.61
CA GLU A 648 58.13 6.72 -4.46
C GLU A 648 58.22 7.82 -3.39
N GLU A 649 59.34 8.53 -3.28
CA GLU A 649 59.55 9.61 -2.32
C GLU A 649 58.70 10.85 -2.67
N LEU A 650 58.56 11.14 -3.97
CA LEU A 650 57.71 12.22 -4.50
C LEU A 650 56.20 11.91 -4.34
N ILE A 651 55.81 10.63 -4.44
CA ILE A 651 54.43 10.19 -4.21
C ILE A 651 54.09 10.24 -2.72
N ARG A 652 55.04 9.93 -1.83
CA ARG A 652 54.84 9.98 -0.38
C ARG A 652 54.66 11.42 0.10
N ILE A 653 55.50 12.35 -0.36
CA ILE A 653 55.42 13.78 -0.04
C ILE A 653 54.06 14.35 -0.50
N ARG A 654 53.63 14.07 -1.75
CA ARG A 654 52.32 14.56 -2.23
C ARG A 654 51.12 13.88 -1.56
N LYS A 655 51.22 12.62 -1.15
CA LYS A 655 50.17 11.95 -0.36
C LYS A 655 50.09 12.49 1.07
N GLU A 656 51.21 12.87 1.69
CA GLU A 656 51.22 13.47 3.03
C GLU A 656 50.70 14.92 3.02
N GLU A 657 51.02 15.71 1.98
CA GLU A 657 50.44 17.05 1.76
C GLU A 657 48.92 16.98 1.48
N THR A 658 48.43 15.95 0.79
CA THR A 658 46.98 15.76 0.53
C THR A 658 46.23 15.22 1.76
N LYS A 659 46.93 14.56 2.69
CA LYS A 659 46.32 13.97 3.91
C LYS A 659 46.12 15.00 5.02
N GLN A 660 46.93 16.07 5.09
CA GLN A 660 46.79 17.13 6.09
C GLN A 660 45.70 18.17 5.77
N VAL A 661 45.21 18.25 4.52
CA VAL A 661 44.10 19.15 4.13
C VAL A 661 42.73 18.49 4.35
N LYS A 662 42.70 17.17 4.55
CA LYS A 662 41.46 16.38 4.65
C LYS A 662 40.72 16.55 5.98
N SER A 663 41.40 16.84 7.09
CA SER A 663 40.74 16.95 8.41
C SER A 663 40.22 18.35 8.76
N VAL A 664 40.60 19.39 8.01
CA VAL A 664 40.17 20.78 8.28
C VAL A 664 38.95 21.17 7.43
N LEU A 665 38.64 20.42 6.37
CA LEU A 665 37.48 20.66 5.50
C LEU A 665 36.28 19.76 5.82
N GLU A 666 36.45 18.69 6.62
CA GLU A 666 35.33 17.84 7.07
C GLU A 666 34.36 18.60 8.00
N ASP A 667 34.81 19.66 8.69
CA ASP A 667 33.97 20.51 9.56
C ASP A 667 33.22 21.64 8.82
N ILE A 668 33.52 21.88 7.53
CA ILE A 668 32.88 22.94 6.73
C ILE A 668 31.75 22.39 5.85
N PHE A 669 31.70 21.07 5.63
CA PHE A 669 30.68 20.39 4.82
C PHE A 669 29.66 19.57 5.64
N ALA A 670 29.63 19.75 6.97
CA ALA A 670 28.49 19.32 7.77
C ALA A 670 27.26 20.18 7.39
N GLU A 671 26.20 19.52 6.94
CA GLU A 671 24.96 20.10 6.43
C GLU A 671 24.45 21.25 7.32
N GLN A 672 24.39 22.46 6.77
CA GLN A 672 23.56 23.52 7.32
C GLN A 672 22.12 23.24 6.86
N GLU A 673 21.22 22.95 7.81
CA GLU A 673 19.78 22.92 7.60
C GLU A 673 19.34 24.26 6.99
N GLU A 674 18.85 24.24 5.74
CA GLU A 674 18.20 25.40 5.15
C GLU A 674 16.87 25.68 5.83
N GLU A 675 16.76 26.89 6.39
CA GLU A 675 15.55 27.48 6.94
C GLU A 675 14.44 27.53 5.87
N LYS A 676 13.23 27.12 6.28
CA LYS A 676 12.01 27.24 5.48
C LYS A 676 11.64 28.71 5.31
N GLU A 677 11.68 29.22 4.08
CA GLU A 677 10.96 30.44 3.71
C GLU A 677 9.48 30.16 3.42
N PRO A 678 8.58 31.15 3.62
CA PRO A 678 7.15 30.94 3.78
C PRO A 678 6.42 30.79 2.43
N GLU A 679 5.50 29.83 2.34
CA GLU A 679 4.55 29.73 1.23
C GLU A 679 3.57 30.92 1.27
N GLU A 680 3.56 31.73 0.20
CA GLU A 680 2.51 32.72 -0.05
C GLU A 680 1.19 32.03 -0.41
N SER A 681 0.17 32.28 0.41
CA SER A 681 -1.20 31.82 0.21
C SER A 681 -1.88 32.61 -0.92
N LEU A 682 -2.19 31.96 -2.05
CA LEU A 682 -3.14 32.47 -3.04
C LEU A 682 -4.58 32.18 -2.57
N ALA A 683 -5.20 33.16 -1.93
CA ALA A 683 -6.61 33.15 -1.58
C ALA A 683 -7.48 33.28 -2.86
N GLY A 684 -7.88 32.14 -3.41
CA GLY A 684 -8.96 32.03 -4.39
C GLY A 684 -10.23 31.55 -3.69
N ALA A 685 -11.13 32.48 -3.38
CA ALA A 685 -12.44 32.18 -2.80
C ALA A 685 -13.24 31.27 -3.75
N THR A 686 -13.36 29.99 -3.37
CA THR A 686 -14.35 29.07 -3.93
C THR A 686 -15.34 28.72 -2.82
N VAL A 687 -16.63 28.78 -3.15
CA VAL A 687 -17.73 28.54 -2.22
C VAL A 687 -17.61 27.13 -1.66
N ALA A 688 -17.25 27.02 -0.38
CA ALA A 688 -17.08 25.77 0.32
C ALA A 688 -18.43 25.07 0.54
N THR A 689 -18.74 24.05 -0.25
CA THR A 689 -19.72 23.04 0.13
C THR A 689 -19.02 21.98 0.98
N ASN A 690 -19.26 22.01 2.29
CA ASN A 690 -18.77 20.98 3.22
C ASN A 690 -19.23 19.58 2.74
N PRO A 691 -18.34 18.63 2.44
CA PRO A 691 -18.70 17.28 1.98
C PRO A 691 -19.60 16.50 2.96
N LEU A 692 -19.61 16.89 4.26
CA LEU A 692 -20.51 16.34 5.27
C LEU A 692 -21.99 16.66 5.02
N SER A 693 -22.30 17.69 4.23
CA SER A 693 -23.68 18.10 3.91
C SER A 693 -24.45 17.08 3.07
N LEU A 694 -23.75 16.09 2.48
CA LEU A 694 -24.34 14.98 1.73
C LEU A 694 -24.93 13.90 2.64
N LEU A 695 -24.54 13.85 3.91
CA LEU A 695 -25.07 12.91 4.91
C LEU A 695 -26.26 13.53 5.64
N ASP A 696 -27.21 12.71 6.11
CA ASP A 696 -28.29 13.20 6.99
C ASP A 696 -27.76 13.57 8.39
N ALA A 697 -28.58 14.29 9.16
CA ALA A 697 -28.19 14.82 10.47
C ALA A 697 -27.81 13.72 11.49
N ALA A 698 -28.38 12.52 11.38
CA ALA A 698 -28.07 11.41 12.28
C ALA A 698 -26.69 10.82 11.95
N HIS A 699 -26.36 10.65 10.66
CA HIS A 699 -25.06 10.18 10.21
C HIS A 699 -23.95 11.21 10.41
N GLN A 700 -24.24 12.51 10.27
CA GLN A 700 -23.29 13.58 10.63
C GLN A 700 -22.96 13.57 12.12
N SER A 701 -23.97 13.38 12.98
CA SER A 701 -23.78 13.31 14.44
C SER A 701 -22.99 12.06 14.84
N LEU A 702 -23.24 10.93 14.16
CA LEU A 702 -22.45 9.71 14.35
C LEU A 702 -21.01 9.94 13.91
N PHE A 703 -20.77 10.49 12.72
CA PHE A 703 -19.43 10.79 12.21
C PHE A 703 -18.62 11.66 13.18
N ASN A 704 -19.20 12.74 13.70
CA ASN A 704 -18.54 13.62 14.67
C ASN A 704 -18.22 12.89 15.98
N SER A 705 -19.09 11.99 16.43
CA SER A 705 -18.83 11.16 17.62
C SER A 705 -17.67 10.19 17.38
N LEU A 706 -17.54 9.63 16.16
CA LEU A 706 -16.51 8.65 15.82
C LEU A 706 -15.11 9.26 15.68
N LEU A 707 -15.00 10.57 15.45
CA LEU A 707 -13.73 11.30 15.39
C LEU A 707 -12.99 11.39 16.74
N GLU A 708 -13.67 11.12 17.86
CA GLU A 708 -13.07 11.23 19.20
C GLU A 708 -12.03 10.13 19.50
N LYS A 709 -12.19 8.95 18.90
CA LYS A 709 -11.38 7.76 19.19
C LYS A 709 -11.23 6.87 17.96
N GLU A 710 -10.01 6.41 17.70
CA GLU A 710 -9.70 5.49 16.59
C GLU A 710 -10.17 4.05 16.83
N THR A 711 -10.46 3.66 18.08
CA THR A 711 -10.88 2.30 18.44
C THR A 711 -12.13 2.30 19.33
N TRP A 712 -13.11 1.49 18.94
CA TRP A 712 -14.43 1.39 19.56
C TRP A 712 -14.75 -0.05 19.94
N LYS A 713 -15.20 -0.27 21.18
CA LYS A 713 -15.82 -1.55 21.55
C LYS A 713 -17.19 -1.65 20.87
N ARG A 714 -17.53 -2.83 20.32
CA ARG A 714 -18.79 -3.03 19.59
C ARG A 714 -20.03 -2.64 20.41
N ALA A 715 -20.05 -2.97 21.71
CA ALA A 715 -21.15 -2.58 22.60
C ALA A 715 -21.31 -1.05 22.75
N ALA A 716 -20.19 -0.32 22.82
CA ALA A 716 -20.22 1.14 22.92
C ALA A 716 -20.67 1.78 21.60
N PHE A 717 -20.18 1.28 20.46
CA PHE A 717 -20.63 1.72 19.14
C PHE A 717 -22.13 1.45 18.93
N GLN A 718 -22.61 0.27 19.37
CA GLN A 718 -24.03 -0.07 19.36
C GLN A 718 -24.88 0.90 20.18
N GLU A 719 -24.44 1.30 21.37
CA GLU A 719 -25.13 2.30 22.19
C GLU A 719 -25.18 3.67 21.50
N THR A 720 -24.07 4.11 20.89
CA THR A 720 -24.02 5.37 20.13
C THR A 720 -24.98 5.35 18.94
N CYS A 721 -24.96 4.31 18.11
CA CYS A 721 -25.91 4.19 16.99
C CYS A 721 -27.37 4.14 17.48
N LYS A 722 -27.64 3.37 18.54
CA LYS A 722 -28.98 3.25 19.13
C LYS A 722 -29.51 4.59 19.64
N SER A 723 -28.65 5.42 20.24
CA SER A 723 -29.01 6.77 20.72
C SER A 723 -29.41 7.72 19.58
N LEU A 724 -28.89 7.48 18.37
CA LEU A 724 -29.18 8.25 17.15
C LEU A 724 -30.29 7.62 16.30
N GLY A 725 -30.92 6.53 16.75
CA GLY A 725 -31.93 5.80 15.99
C GLY A 725 -31.39 5.04 14.78
N LEU A 726 -30.06 4.85 14.70
CA LEU A 726 -29.37 4.19 13.61
C LEU A 726 -29.06 2.72 13.93
N MET A 727 -29.17 1.85 12.92
CA MET A 727 -28.74 0.46 13.02
C MET A 727 -27.24 0.37 12.73
N VAL A 728 -26.50 -0.38 13.54
CA VAL A 728 -25.02 -0.44 13.49
C VAL A 728 -24.47 -0.75 12.11
N ASP A 729 -24.91 -1.85 11.50
CA ASP A 729 -24.37 -2.28 10.21
C ASP A 729 -24.75 -1.29 9.08
N GLY A 730 -25.97 -0.76 9.11
CA GLY A 730 -26.44 0.24 8.14
C GLY A 730 -25.71 1.58 8.27
N ALA A 731 -25.42 2.02 9.50
CA ALA A 731 -24.72 3.28 9.76
C ALA A 731 -23.26 3.21 9.33
N MET A 732 -22.58 2.09 9.60
CA MET A 732 -21.22 1.84 9.12
C MET A 732 -21.15 1.83 7.60
N GLU A 733 -22.17 1.23 6.96
CA GLU A 733 -22.24 1.16 5.50
C GLU A 733 -22.41 2.55 4.85
N VAL A 734 -23.34 3.37 5.35
CA VAL A 734 -23.56 4.73 4.82
C VAL A 734 -22.31 5.59 4.96
N LEU A 735 -21.63 5.51 6.11
CA LEU A 735 -20.40 6.26 6.35
C LEU A 735 -19.23 5.75 5.49
N ASN A 736 -19.11 4.45 5.27
CA ASN A 736 -18.10 3.88 4.39
C ASN A 736 -18.34 4.23 2.92
N GLU A 737 -19.58 4.18 2.46
CA GLU A 737 -19.96 4.54 1.09
C GLU A 737 -19.67 6.01 0.81
N TRP A 738 -20.05 6.90 1.74
CA TRP A 738 -19.68 8.31 1.70
C TRP A 738 -18.15 8.52 1.68
N ALA A 739 -17.39 7.77 2.48
CA ALA A 739 -15.94 7.87 2.48
C ALA A 739 -15.30 7.35 1.18
N PHE A 740 -15.88 6.31 0.57
CA PHE A 740 -15.45 5.82 -0.74
C PHE A 740 -15.68 6.85 -1.84
N GLU A 741 -16.81 7.54 -1.84
CA GLU A 741 -17.11 8.59 -2.83
C GLU A 741 -16.14 9.78 -2.72
N ASN A 742 -15.68 10.11 -1.52
CA ASN A 742 -14.87 11.30 -1.28
C ASN A 742 -13.34 11.04 -1.25
N ALA A 743 -12.90 9.86 -0.80
CA ALA A 743 -11.48 9.54 -0.60
C ALA A 743 -11.09 8.13 -1.08
N ASN A 744 -11.99 7.42 -1.77
CA ASN A 744 -11.77 6.09 -2.35
C ASN A 744 -11.24 5.05 -1.34
N ALA A 745 -11.63 5.19 -0.07
CA ALA A 745 -11.26 4.30 1.03
C ALA A 745 -12.39 4.24 2.07
N PRO A 746 -12.59 3.09 2.75
CA PRO A 746 -13.57 2.98 3.82
C PRO A 746 -13.08 3.72 5.07
N LEU A 747 -14.02 4.33 5.78
CA LEU A 747 -13.76 5.06 7.02
C LEU A 747 -13.72 4.16 8.27
N ILE A 748 -14.60 3.17 8.33
CA ILE A 748 -14.85 2.29 9.47
C ILE A 748 -14.55 0.85 9.07
N ASP A 749 -13.76 0.18 9.90
CA ASP A 749 -13.45 -1.24 9.80
C ASP A 749 -14.19 -2.00 10.90
N ASP A 750 -15.02 -2.97 10.50
CA ASP A 750 -15.91 -3.71 11.40
C ASP A 750 -15.18 -4.85 12.13
N GLY A 751 -14.25 -4.48 13.02
CA GLY A 751 -13.47 -5.40 13.86
C GLY A 751 -14.03 -5.59 15.28
N GLU A 752 -13.27 -6.31 16.12
CA GLU A 752 -13.52 -6.42 17.56
C GLU A 752 -12.22 -6.12 18.36
N PRO A 753 -11.81 -4.84 18.48
CA PRO A 753 -12.63 -3.63 18.40
C PRO A 753 -12.84 -3.06 16.97
N ILE A 754 -13.92 -2.28 16.80
CA ILE A 754 -14.21 -1.52 15.58
C ILE A 754 -13.16 -0.41 15.45
N TYR A 755 -12.56 -0.25 14.28
CA TYR A 755 -11.55 0.78 14.02
C TYR A 755 -12.12 1.88 13.14
N VAL A 756 -11.82 3.14 13.46
CA VAL A 756 -12.20 4.32 12.69
C VAL A 756 -10.93 5.01 12.22
N ASP A 757 -10.79 5.22 10.92
CA ASP A 757 -9.68 5.99 10.35
C ASP A 757 -9.92 7.50 10.56
N VAL A 758 -9.59 7.98 11.76
CA VAL A 758 -9.74 9.39 12.15
C VAL A 758 -8.88 10.31 11.27
N SER A 759 -7.75 9.80 10.76
CA SER A 759 -6.89 10.57 9.85
C SER A 759 -7.56 10.77 8.50
N LEU A 760 -8.18 9.73 7.93
CA LEU A 760 -8.98 9.83 6.71
C LEU A 760 -10.22 10.71 6.90
N ALA A 761 -10.94 10.57 8.02
CA ALA A 761 -12.08 11.43 8.32
C ALA A 761 -11.69 12.91 8.41
N LYS A 762 -10.56 13.23 9.05
CA LYS A 762 -10.02 14.58 9.08
C LYS A 762 -9.59 15.03 7.69
N GLU A 763 -8.91 14.19 6.91
CA GLU A 763 -8.54 14.50 5.52
C GLU A 763 -9.75 14.86 4.65
N ILE A 764 -10.90 14.16 4.82
CA ILE A 764 -12.13 14.44 4.06
C ILE A 764 -12.79 15.78 4.48
N VAL A 765 -12.68 16.15 5.76
CA VAL A 765 -13.37 17.31 6.36
C VAL A 765 -12.49 18.57 6.38
N ASP A 766 -11.17 18.42 6.51
CA ASP A 766 -10.15 19.48 6.50
C ASP A 766 -9.77 19.90 5.07
N VAL A 767 -10.56 19.54 4.05
CA VAL A 767 -10.38 20.13 2.71
C VAL A 767 -10.94 21.55 2.63
N GLN A 768 -10.57 22.39 3.61
CA GLN A 768 -10.74 23.83 3.62
C GLN A 768 -9.58 24.53 2.91
#